data_AF-A0A661D4G8-F1
#
_entry.id   AF-A0A661D4G8-F1
#
_cell.length_a   1.000
_cell.length_b   1.000
_cell.length_c   1.000
_cell.angle_alpha   90.00
_cell.angle_beta   90.00
_cell.angle_gamma   90.00
#
_symmetry.space_group_name_H-M   'P 1'
#
loop_
_entity.id
_entity.type
_entity.pdbx_description
1 polymer ?
#
loop_
_entity_poly.entity_id
_entity_poly.type
_entity_poly.pdbx_seq_one_letter_code
_entity_poly.pdbx_strand_id
1 'polypeptide(L)'
;SVLGVMRVVLLSILIVLFLWLSWGQRAQLLLKSRTISLTTNGTTALVLLMGILLSLPLVTHAQESSSSVLPEWAEKISPNRLAELAKDTVSEVISVNPLTDIVKNTVSEVVFGGNAGKVVVNEFPPQSLLDDLQKRLLAPPDCVPYCASSPRLLLELDATQLRARMEIHSHANIAVPLPGLAKQWLPQQVLLNGEPAQGLVRNQTGQLWLSVNKGIHQVQLVGTLPNRNTVQLPLPLKSHFVEVKATGWRVEGLHENGVADNQLQFTREQTDDTKLADLEMGSLPAFVQVKRTLLLGLDWQVETHVIRKTRLGSAIVLEIPLLKGESVTSEQIRVDGGKALINLSPSQSTISWMSVFDKQNTITLTAPYDTFSSEVWRLDASAIWHVEIEGIPVVHHQAEGRWLPEWRPWPGETVTLQLSRPKGVAGQVLTIDRSQLIVTPGQRTTDNRLLLSLRSSRGMQHKITLPEDAQLQSVTINNKSQPIRQEGRFVTLPITPGSQQVELLFRQPIGMSQYFETPSVDLGIDSVNTLIEINMPSDRWILFTGGDPIGPAVMIWGILIVIILASVGLGQISLTPLKTLHWILLGVVLSQVEVHLMLVVVVWFMMLGWRAKIAPDMSAPKFDAIQIGLGFLTIVALITLLGAIEQGLLGSPDMHIAGNGSYASHLQWYEDRTAGILPQVWVFSWSMWIYRIAMLLWALWLSFALLRWLRWGWECFSTHGLWKSLQTKKAVQT
;
A
#
# COMPACT_ATOMS: atom_id res chain seq x y z
N SER A 1 -8.30 -26.36 -27.43
CA SER A 1 -8.66 -27.54 -26.61
C SER A 1 -7.79 -28.72 -27.00
N VAL A 2 -7.51 -29.64 -26.05
CA VAL A 2 -6.76 -30.89 -26.31
C VAL A 2 -7.41 -31.70 -27.45
N LEU A 3 -8.74 -31.69 -27.52
CA LEU A 3 -9.52 -32.31 -28.60
C LEU A 3 -9.21 -31.71 -29.99
N GLY A 4 -8.98 -30.40 -30.08
CA GLY A 4 -8.61 -29.72 -31.32
C GLY A 4 -7.22 -30.11 -31.82
N VAL A 5 -6.25 -30.19 -30.92
CA VAL A 5 -4.89 -30.66 -31.24
C VAL A 5 -4.92 -32.12 -31.68
N MET A 6 -5.69 -32.96 -30.99
CA MET A 6 -5.84 -34.37 -31.35
C MET A 6 -6.47 -34.54 -32.75
N ARG A 7 -7.49 -33.73 -33.09
CA ARG A 7 -8.11 -33.72 -34.41
C ARG A 7 -7.15 -33.25 -35.51
N VAL A 8 -6.35 -32.20 -35.26
CA VAL A 8 -5.35 -31.73 -36.23
C VAL A 8 -4.27 -32.77 -36.46
N VAL A 9 -3.80 -33.45 -35.40
CA VAL A 9 -2.80 -34.53 -35.52
C VAL A 9 -3.37 -35.72 -36.29
N LEU A 10 -4.59 -36.15 -35.98
CA LEU A 10 -5.26 -37.25 -36.69
C LEU A 10 -5.45 -36.93 -38.18
N LEU A 11 -5.83 -35.68 -38.46
CA LEU A 11 -6.06 -35.21 -39.82
C LEU A 11 -4.73 -35.06 -40.58
N SER A 12 -3.65 -34.65 -39.90
CA SER A 12 -2.29 -34.64 -40.45
C SER A 12 -1.81 -36.05 -40.81
N ILE A 13 -2.03 -37.03 -39.92
CA ILE A 13 -1.71 -38.44 -40.17
C ILE A 13 -2.51 -38.98 -41.35
N LEU A 14 -3.80 -38.60 -41.46
CA LEU A 14 -4.66 -38.96 -42.58
C LEU A 14 -4.24 -38.32 -43.90
N ILE A 15 -3.80 -37.06 -43.89
CA ILE A 15 -3.24 -36.38 -45.06
C ILE A 15 -1.95 -37.08 -45.52
N VAL A 16 -1.07 -37.45 -44.59
CA VAL A 16 0.15 -38.21 -44.89
C VAL A 16 -0.19 -39.59 -45.47
N LEU A 17 -1.20 -40.27 -44.91
CA LEU A 17 -1.68 -41.56 -45.42
C LEU A 17 -2.26 -41.43 -46.84
N PHE A 18 -3.07 -40.39 -47.11
CA PHE A 18 -3.66 -40.16 -48.43
C PHE A 18 -2.63 -39.69 -49.46
N LEU A 19 -1.63 -38.89 -49.05
CA LEU A 19 -0.47 -38.54 -49.88
C LEU A 19 0.38 -39.77 -50.19
N TRP A 20 0.53 -40.69 -49.24
CA TRP A 20 1.23 -41.96 -49.44
C TRP A 20 0.47 -42.91 -50.37
N LEU A 21 -0.87 -42.93 -50.29
CA LEU A 21 -1.75 -43.70 -51.18
C LEU A 21 -1.87 -43.09 -52.59
N SER A 22 -1.69 -41.78 -52.75
CA SER A 22 -1.78 -41.09 -54.05
C SER A 22 -0.50 -41.19 -54.90
N TRP A 23 0.63 -41.55 -54.31
CA TRP A 23 1.86 -41.86 -55.03
C TRP A 23 1.75 -43.22 -55.74
N GLY A 24 1.48 -43.17 -57.05
CA GLY A 24 1.31 -44.35 -57.89
C GLY A 24 2.48 -45.35 -57.84
N GLN A 25 2.21 -46.59 -58.26
CA GLN A 25 3.11 -47.77 -58.19
C GLN A 25 4.58 -47.56 -58.63
N ARG A 26 4.88 -46.52 -59.43
CA ARG A 26 6.26 -46.19 -59.84
C ARG A 26 7.06 -45.42 -58.79
N ALA A 27 6.45 -44.69 -57.87
CA ALA A 27 7.13 -44.00 -56.78
C ALA A 27 7.45 -44.95 -55.59
N GLN A 28 6.68 -46.02 -55.42
CA GLN A 28 6.90 -47.05 -54.40
C GLN A 28 8.17 -47.90 -54.65
N LEU A 29 8.76 -47.83 -55.86
CA LEU A 29 10.02 -48.49 -56.20
C LEU A 29 11.27 -47.71 -55.75
N LEU A 30 11.17 -46.40 -55.50
CA LEU A 30 12.30 -45.58 -55.04
C LEU A 30 12.68 -45.81 -53.57
N LEU A 31 11.81 -46.46 -52.78
CA LEU A 31 12.06 -46.83 -51.38
C LEU A 31 12.32 -48.34 -51.19
N LYS A 32 12.42 -49.11 -52.28
CA LYS A 32 12.68 -50.56 -52.22
C LYS A 32 14.18 -50.87 -52.22
N SER A 33 14.91 -50.35 -51.24
CA SER A 33 16.29 -50.78 -50.97
C SER A 33 16.62 -50.86 -49.48
N ARG A 34 15.84 -51.63 -48.72
CA ARG A 34 16.35 -52.61 -47.75
C ARG A 34 15.21 -53.42 -47.16
N THR A 35 15.47 -54.71 -47.08
CA THR A 35 14.61 -55.78 -46.57
C THR A 35 14.16 -55.53 -45.12
N ILE A 36 12.86 -55.36 -44.91
CA ILE A 36 12.16 -55.85 -43.72
C ILE A 36 10.89 -56.55 -44.24
N SER A 37 10.87 -57.87 -44.14
CA SER A 37 9.72 -58.70 -44.43
C SER A 37 8.68 -58.52 -43.31
N LEU A 38 7.66 -57.69 -43.53
CA LEU A 38 6.40 -57.82 -42.80
C LEU A 38 5.45 -58.65 -43.65
N THR A 39 5.25 -59.89 -43.23
CA THR A 39 4.20 -60.77 -43.73
C THR A 39 2.84 -60.11 -43.51
N THR A 40 2.20 -59.74 -44.62
CA THR A 40 0.78 -59.38 -44.70
C THR A 40 -0.08 -60.53 -44.19
N ASN A 41 -0.70 -60.39 -43.03
CA ASN A 41 -1.94 -61.08 -42.64
C ASN A 41 -2.59 -60.37 -41.43
N GLY A 42 -3.80 -59.84 -41.63
CA GLY A 42 -4.80 -59.60 -40.58
C GLY A 42 -4.64 -58.42 -39.60
N THR A 43 -3.43 -57.90 -39.36
CA THR A 43 -3.20 -57.00 -38.20
C THR A 43 -3.56 -55.52 -38.44
N THR A 44 -3.48 -55.02 -39.68
CA THR A 44 -3.82 -53.61 -39.97
C THR A 44 -5.32 -53.32 -39.90
N ALA A 45 -6.16 -54.29 -40.29
CA ALA A 45 -7.62 -54.20 -40.16
C ALA A 45 -8.07 -54.31 -38.70
N LEU A 46 -7.38 -55.13 -37.88
CA LEU A 46 -7.70 -55.30 -36.46
C LEU A 46 -7.34 -54.04 -35.64
N VAL A 47 -6.23 -53.38 -35.95
CA VAL A 47 -5.82 -52.12 -35.30
C VAL A 47 -6.75 -50.95 -35.65
N LEU A 48 -7.29 -50.93 -36.88
CA LEU A 48 -8.31 -49.96 -37.31
C LEU A 48 -9.67 -50.21 -36.64
N LEU A 49 -10.09 -51.48 -36.50
CA LEU A 49 -11.34 -51.83 -35.81
C LEU A 49 -11.27 -51.58 -34.29
N MET A 50 -10.10 -51.81 -33.69
CA MET A 50 -9.84 -51.59 -32.26
C MET A 50 -9.75 -50.09 -31.93
N GLY A 51 -9.23 -49.27 -32.85
CA GLY A 51 -9.29 -47.81 -32.75
C GLY A 51 -10.70 -47.23 -32.85
N ILE A 52 -11.60 -47.87 -33.60
CA ILE A 52 -13.02 -47.48 -33.70
C ILE A 52 -13.80 -47.93 -32.45
N LEU A 53 -13.55 -49.13 -31.93
CA LEU A 53 -14.19 -49.64 -30.70
C LEU A 53 -13.77 -48.88 -29.43
N LEU A 54 -12.54 -48.35 -29.38
CA LEU A 54 -12.07 -47.48 -28.27
C LEU A 54 -12.60 -46.04 -28.34
N SER A 55 -13.36 -45.69 -29.39
CA SER A 55 -13.90 -44.33 -29.59
C SER A 55 -15.40 -44.17 -29.27
N LEU A 56 -16.04 -45.23 -28.75
CA LEU A 56 -17.40 -45.15 -28.19
C LEU A 56 -17.35 -44.54 -26.77
N PRO A 57 -17.97 -43.38 -26.51
CA PRO A 57 -18.05 -42.88 -25.15
C PRO A 57 -19.03 -43.73 -24.33
N LEU A 58 -18.54 -44.33 -23.24
CA LEU A 58 -19.39 -44.72 -22.12
C LEU A 58 -20.01 -43.44 -21.55
N VAL A 59 -21.32 -43.30 -21.69
CA VAL A 59 -22.11 -42.28 -20.99
C VAL A 59 -22.16 -42.67 -19.52
N THR A 60 -21.29 -42.08 -18.71
CA THR A 60 -21.46 -42.04 -17.25
C THR A 60 -22.10 -40.70 -16.90
N HIS A 61 -23.38 -40.73 -16.51
CA HIS A 61 -24.01 -39.63 -15.78
C HIS A 61 -23.33 -39.52 -14.41
N ALA A 62 -22.48 -38.50 -14.24
CA ALA A 62 -22.06 -38.01 -12.94
C ALA A 62 -22.78 -36.69 -12.69
N GLN A 63 -23.73 -36.77 -11.77
CA GLN A 63 -24.49 -35.67 -11.20
C GLN A 63 -23.66 -35.14 -10.03
N GLU A 64 -23.25 -33.87 -10.06
CA GLU A 64 -22.57 -33.25 -8.92
C GLU A 64 -23.25 -31.94 -8.55
N SER A 65 -23.92 -32.03 -7.40
CA SER A 65 -24.61 -30.98 -6.67
C SER A 65 -23.63 -30.10 -5.91
N SER A 66 -23.96 -28.81 -5.86
CA SER A 66 -23.65 -27.81 -4.82
C SER A 66 -22.85 -28.25 -3.59
N SER A 67 -21.77 -27.52 -3.29
CA SER A 67 -21.52 -26.78 -2.04
C SER A 67 -20.03 -26.80 -1.67
N SER A 68 -19.44 -25.62 -1.48
CA SER A 68 -18.75 -25.24 -0.23
C SER A 68 -17.90 -23.99 -0.46
N VAL A 69 -18.28 -22.93 0.25
CA VAL A 69 -17.50 -21.74 0.54
C VAL A 69 -16.35 -22.11 1.48
N LEU A 70 -15.11 -21.74 1.14
CA LEU A 70 -14.05 -21.48 2.11
C LEU A 70 -13.09 -20.41 1.54
N PRO A 71 -12.87 -19.29 2.24
CA PRO A 71 -11.81 -18.34 1.92
C PRO A 71 -10.48 -18.70 2.60
N GLU A 72 -9.41 -18.49 1.84
CA GLU A 72 -7.99 -18.47 2.21
C GLU A 72 -7.70 -17.43 3.32
N TRP A 73 -7.41 -17.90 4.53
CA TRP A 73 -6.54 -17.22 5.53
C TRP A 73 -6.21 -18.15 6.71
N ALA A 74 -5.78 -19.38 6.46
CA ALA A 74 -5.39 -20.28 7.54
C ALA A 74 -4.03 -20.94 7.26
N GLU A 75 -2.96 -20.16 7.28
CA GLU A 75 -1.63 -20.72 7.53
C GLU A 75 -0.69 -19.65 8.11
N LYS A 76 0.01 -20.03 9.20
CA LYS A 76 0.99 -19.29 10.04
C LYS A 76 0.45 -18.45 11.20
N ILE A 77 0.23 -19.10 12.35
CA ILE A 77 0.61 -18.54 13.66
C ILE A 77 1.23 -19.66 14.52
N SER A 78 2.47 -19.44 14.96
CA SER A 78 3.29 -20.32 15.81
C SER A 78 2.88 -20.32 17.30
N PRO A 79 3.19 -21.36 18.09
CA PRO A 79 2.57 -21.62 19.41
C PRO A 79 3.06 -20.75 20.59
N ASN A 80 3.91 -19.75 20.38
CA ASN A 80 4.58 -19.03 21.48
C ASN A 80 3.98 -17.65 21.83
N ARG A 81 2.74 -17.36 21.43
CA ARG A 81 2.11 -16.04 21.70
C ARG A 81 0.89 -16.06 22.64
N LEU A 82 0.63 -17.18 23.29
CA LEU A 82 -0.45 -17.32 24.30
C LEU A 82 0.06 -17.36 25.74
N ALA A 83 1.38 -17.42 25.97
CA ALA A 83 1.97 -17.40 27.31
C ALA A 83 2.39 -16.00 27.81
N GLU A 84 2.32 -14.98 26.95
CA GLU A 84 2.73 -13.59 27.29
C GLU A 84 1.55 -12.63 27.49
N LEU A 85 0.30 -13.09 27.24
CA LEU A 85 -0.92 -12.29 27.39
C LEU A 85 -1.73 -12.60 28.67
N ALA A 86 -1.17 -13.40 29.58
CA ALA A 86 -1.81 -13.80 30.83
C ALA A 86 -1.08 -13.28 32.08
N LYS A 87 -0.20 -12.27 31.95
CA LYS A 87 0.62 -11.78 33.07
C LYS A 87 0.46 -10.31 33.47
N ASP A 88 -0.44 -9.54 32.84
CA ASP A 88 -0.53 -8.09 33.12
C ASP A 88 -1.96 -7.53 33.31
N THR A 89 -2.93 -8.34 33.74
CA THR A 89 -4.29 -7.82 34.01
C THR A 89 -4.95 -8.44 35.25
N VAL A 90 -4.27 -8.42 36.40
CA VAL A 90 -4.94 -8.44 37.72
C VAL A 90 -4.09 -7.69 38.76
N SER A 91 -4.18 -6.36 38.77
CA SER A 91 -3.98 -5.53 39.97
C SER A 91 -4.44 -4.10 39.67
N GLU A 92 -5.32 -3.54 40.52
CA GLU A 92 -5.82 -2.14 40.53
C GLU A 92 -6.80 -1.78 39.39
N VAL A 93 -8.01 -1.23 39.57
CA VAL A 93 -8.68 -0.48 40.64
C VAL A 93 -10.20 -0.70 40.50
N ILE A 94 -10.89 -1.07 41.58
CA ILE A 94 -12.36 -0.95 41.69
C ILE A 94 -12.64 0.16 42.70
N SER A 95 -13.22 1.27 42.24
CA SER A 95 -13.95 2.21 43.08
C SER A 95 -14.98 2.98 42.25
N VAL A 96 -16.27 2.71 42.46
CA VAL A 96 -17.34 3.72 42.55
C VAL A 96 -18.51 3.16 43.42
N ASN A 97 -18.82 3.91 44.48
CA ASN A 97 -20.01 4.02 45.38
C ASN A 97 -21.38 3.44 44.92
N PRO A 98 -22.39 3.14 45.81
CA PRO A 98 -22.81 4.01 46.95
C PRO A 98 -23.41 3.36 48.24
N LEU A 99 -23.54 4.23 49.25
CA LEU A 99 -24.56 4.33 50.34
C LEU A 99 -25.56 3.17 50.55
N THR A 100 -25.63 2.65 51.77
CA THR A 100 -26.83 2.74 52.66
C THR A 100 -26.53 2.17 54.06
N ASP A 101 -26.71 3.03 55.06
CA ASP A 101 -26.83 2.67 56.47
C ASP A 101 -28.09 1.83 56.75
N ILE A 102 -28.06 1.09 57.86
CA ILE A 102 -29.14 0.81 58.84
C ILE A 102 -29.13 -0.68 59.29
N VAL A 103 -29.17 -0.83 60.62
CA VAL A 103 -29.39 -2.04 61.45
C VAL A 103 -28.18 -2.96 61.71
N LYS A 104 -27.59 -2.86 62.90
CA LYS A 104 -27.78 -3.84 64.00
C LYS A 104 -26.81 -3.54 65.16
N ASN A 105 -27.31 -2.78 66.14
CA ASN A 105 -26.79 -2.85 67.50
C ASN A 105 -27.14 -4.22 68.10
N THR A 106 -26.08 -4.97 68.34
CA THR A 106 -25.79 -5.85 69.47
C THR A 106 -26.67 -5.64 70.71
N VAL A 107 -27.28 -6.74 71.16
CA VAL A 107 -27.74 -6.95 72.54
C VAL A 107 -27.30 -8.35 72.98
N SER A 108 -26.83 -8.38 74.23
CA SER A 108 -26.58 -9.54 75.11
C SER A 108 -25.28 -10.32 74.93
N GLU A 109 -24.34 -10.04 75.83
CA GLU A 109 -23.93 -11.07 76.80
C GLU A 109 -23.43 -10.42 78.11
N VAL A 110 -24.01 -10.87 79.23
CA VAL A 110 -23.62 -10.54 80.60
C VAL A 110 -22.95 -11.78 81.17
N VAL A 111 -21.71 -11.64 81.64
CA VAL A 111 -21.10 -12.54 82.62
C VAL A 111 -20.42 -11.70 83.70
N PHE A 112 -20.81 -11.96 84.95
CA PHE A 112 -20.32 -11.31 86.16
C PHE A 112 -19.00 -11.90 86.65
N GLY A 113 -18.14 -11.04 87.21
CA GLY A 113 -17.45 -11.31 88.48
C GLY A 113 -15.93 -11.47 88.45
N GLY A 114 -15.24 -10.61 89.21
CA GLY A 114 -14.13 -11.10 90.06
C GLY A 114 -12.73 -10.49 89.90
N ASN A 115 -12.56 -9.26 90.41
CA ASN A 115 -11.52 -8.87 91.37
C ASN A 115 -10.08 -8.51 90.94
N ALA A 116 -9.56 -7.53 91.70
CA ALA A 116 -8.16 -7.07 91.87
C ALA A 116 -7.54 -6.21 90.75
N GLY A 117 -7.83 -4.91 90.82
CA GLY A 117 -7.13 -3.87 90.07
C GLY A 117 -5.64 -3.78 90.42
N LYS A 118 -4.79 -3.88 89.39
CA LYS A 118 -3.48 -3.22 89.38
C LYS A 118 -3.72 -1.75 89.08
N VAL A 119 -3.49 -0.89 90.08
CA VAL A 119 -3.32 0.54 89.85
C VAL A 119 -2.02 0.72 89.07
N VAL A 120 -2.13 0.95 87.76
CA VAL A 120 -1.05 1.54 86.97
C VAL A 120 -1.12 3.03 87.24
N VAL A 121 -0.14 3.56 87.95
CA VAL A 121 0.11 5.00 87.98
C VAL A 121 0.49 5.37 86.55
N ASN A 122 -0.43 5.98 85.82
CA ASN A 122 -0.11 6.62 84.56
C ASN A 122 0.88 7.76 84.88
N GLU A 123 2.15 7.59 84.51
CA GLU A 123 3.11 8.71 84.45
C GLU A 123 2.53 9.75 83.49
N PHE A 124 1.98 10.80 84.09
CA PHE A 124 1.44 11.94 83.39
C PHE A 124 2.52 13.03 83.37
N PRO A 125 2.88 13.58 82.20
CA PRO A 125 2.20 13.40 80.90
C PRO A 125 2.64 12.14 80.11
N PRO A 126 1.71 11.48 79.37
CA PRO A 126 2.02 10.34 78.50
C PRO A 126 2.88 10.77 77.29
N GLN A 127 3.68 9.84 76.75
CA GLN A 127 4.61 10.11 75.64
C GLN A 127 3.93 10.75 74.42
N SER A 128 2.70 10.34 74.09
CA SER A 128 1.92 10.95 73.00
C SER A 128 1.66 12.44 73.21
N LEU A 129 1.46 12.87 74.46
CA LEU A 129 1.27 14.28 74.79
C LEU A 129 2.60 15.06 74.73
N LEU A 130 3.72 14.42 75.09
CA LEU A 130 5.06 15.01 74.90
C LEU A 130 5.41 15.16 73.42
N ASP A 131 5.09 14.16 72.59
CA ASP A 131 5.32 14.20 71.14
C ASP A 131 4.43 15.25 70.46
N ASP A 132 3.17 15.38 70.88
CA ASP A 132 2.26 16.43 70.39
C ASP A 132 2.70 17.82 70.85
N LEU A 133 3.18 17.96 72.09
CA LEU A 133 3.76 19.21 72.59
C LEU A 133 5.03 19.56 71.81
N GLN A 134 5.91 18.58 71.55
CA GLN A 134 7.12 18.73 70.75
C GLN A 134 6.79 19.15 69.31
N LYS A 135 5.81 18.50 68.65
CA LYS A 135 5.36 18.86 67.30
C LYS A 135 4.82 20.28 67.25
N ARG A 136 4.06 20.72 68.26
CA ARG A 136 3.52 22.09 68.34
C ARG A 136 4.61 23.12 68.62
N LEU A 137 5.57 22.81 69.49
CA LEU A 137 6.68 23.71 69.84
C LEU A 137 7.73 23.82 68.72
N LEU A 138 7.91 22.78 67.91
CA LEU A 138 8.85 22.74 66.78
C LEU A 138 8.18 23.02 65.43
N ALA A 139 6.89 23.35 65.40
CA ALA A 139 6.21 23.70 64.17
C ALA A 139 6.87 24.93 63.53
N PRO A 140 7.24 24.88 62.23
CA PRO A 140 7.81 26.03 61.55
C PRO A 140 6.77 27.17 61.51
N PRO A 141 7.21 28.45 61.50
CA PRO A 141 6.29 29.58 61.34
C PRO A 141 5.51 29.49 60.02
N ASP A 142 4.26 29.94 60.01
CA ASP A 142 3.39 29.92 58.83
C ASP A 142 3.97 30.65 57.60
N CYS A 143 4.90 31.59 57.82
CA CYS A 143 5.50 32.40 56.76
C CYS A 143 6.64 31.71 55.98
N VAL A 144 7.07 30.50 56.33
CA VAL A 144 8.19 29.82 55.65
C VAL A 144 7.79 29.49 54.19
N PRO A 145 8.61 29.80 53.17
CA PRO A 145 10.01 30.25 53.21
C PRO A 145 10.24 31.78 53.23
N TYR A 146 9.18 32.60 53.19
CA TYR A 146 9.24 34.05 53.04
C TYR A 146 9.20 34.85 54.36
N CYS A 147 9.59 34.23 55.48
CA CYS A 147 9.57 34.89 56.80
C CYS A 147 10.53 36.06 56.95
N ALA A 148 11.51 36.19 56.06
CA ALA A 148 12.48 37.28 56.05
C ALA A 148 12.57 37.93 54.66
N SER A 149 12.68 39.25 54.62
CA SER A 149 12.85 40.04 53.40
C SER A 149 13.93 41.10 53.64
N SER A 150 14.64 41.50 52.58
CA SER A 150 15.61 42.59 52.64
C SER A 150 15.17 43.75 51.75
N PRO A 151 14.61 44.83 52.32
CA PRO A 151 14.21 45.99 51.51
C PRO A 151 15.39 46.70 50.87
N ARG A 152 16.48 46.90 51.60
CA ARG A 152 17.60 47.74 51.17
C ARG A 152 18.96 47.19 51.61
N LEU A 153 19.94 47.35 50.73
CA LEU A 153 21.35 47.08 50.98
C LEU A 153 22.21 48.24 50.47
N LEU A 154 23.06 48.78 51.32
CA LEU A 154 24.09 49.76 50.96
C LEU A 154 25.46 49.09 51.07
N LEU A 155 26.25 49.16 50.00
CA LEU A 155 27.62 48.64 49.95
C LEU A 155 28.59 49.81 49.75
N GLU A 156 29.58 49.91 50.63
CA GLU A 156 30.65 50.91 50.58
C GLU A 156 31.99 50.16 50.48
N LEU A 157 32.69 50.36 49.36
CA LEU A 157 33.96 49.71 49.06
C LEU A 157 35.07 50.74 48.95
N ASP A 158 36.14 50.53 49.71
CA ASP A 158 37.44 51.18 49.54
C ASP A 158 38.49 50.18 49.01
N ALA A 159 39.75 50.59 48.95
CA ALA A 159 40.84 49.76 48.42
C ALA A 159 41.04 48.42 49.17
N THR A 160 40.63 48.32 50.43
CA THR A 160 40.95 47.22 51.35
C THR A 160 39.78 46.71 52.19
N GLN A 161 38.67 47.44 52.27
CA GLN A 161 37.55 47.16 53.16
C GLN A 161 36.22 47.23 52.41
N LEU A 162 35.32 46.30 52.73
CA LEU A 162 33.92 46.30 52.34
C LEU A 162 33.08 46.51 53.60
N ARG A 163 32.19 47.51 53.54
CA ARG A 163 31.16 47.76 54.54
C ARG A 163 29.79 47.57 53.88
N ALA A 164 28.97 46.70 54.44
CA ALA A 164 27.60 46.48 54.00
C ALA A 164 26.62 46.86 55.10
N ARG A 165 25.59 47.64 54.79
CA ARG A 165 24.46 47.92 55.68
C ARG A 165 23.20 47.36 55.05
N MET A 166 22.67 46.32 55.66
CA MET A 166 21.52 45.57 55.17
C MET A 166 20.34 45.74 56.13
N GLU A 167 19.18 46.10 55.59
CA GLU A 167 17.93 46.08 56.34
C GLU A 167 17.26 44.72 56.18
N ILE A 168 16.78 44.16 57.29
CA ILE A 168 16.12 42.85 57.36
C ILE A 168 14.79 43.03 58.06
N HIS A 169 13.71 42.64 57.39
CA HIS A 169 12.36 42.56 57.95
C HIS A 169 12.06 41.09 58.22
N SER A 170 11.79 40.74 59.48
CA SER A 170 11.50 39.37 59.88
C SER A 170 10.13 39.26 60.54
N HIS A 171 9.29 38.34 60.07
CA HIS A 171 7.94 38.11 60.61
C HIS A 171 7.89 37.07 61.74
N ALA A 172 8.99 36.33 61.94
CA ALA A 172 9.17 35.34 62.99
C ALA A 172 10.62 35.33 63.50
N ASN A 173 10.93 34.57 64.54
CA ASN A 173 12.32 34.32 64.93
C ASN A 173 12.91 33.31 63.94
N ILE A 174 13.84 33.75 63.09
CA ILE A 174 14.39 32.94 62.00
C ILE A 174 15.88 33.21 61.77
N ALA A 175 16.58 32.27 61.18
CA ALA A 175 17.94 32.48 60.69
C ALA A 175 17.90 33.06 59.26
N VAL A 176 18.63 34.14 59.03
CA VAL A 176 18.73 34.83 57.74
C VAL A 176 20.14 34.66 57.17
N PRO A 177 20.29 34.26 55.89
CA PRO A 177 21.60 34.15 55.28
C PRO A 177 22.15 35.54 54.95
N LEU A 178 23.39 35.81 55.36
CA LEU A 178 24.06 37.07 55.12
C LEU A 178 24.84 37.04 53.79
N PRO A 179 25.04 38.20 53.13
CA PRO A 179 25.93 38.33 51.98
C PRO A 179 27.35 37.83 52.25
N GLY A 180 27.92 37.11 51.29
CA GLY A 180 29.30 36.60 51.36
C GLY A 180 29.43 35.08 51.41
N LEU A 181 30.65 34.61 51.19
CA LEU A 181 31.03 33.20 51.19
C LEU A 181 32.50 33.07 51.59
N ALA A 182 32.85 32.05 52.38
CA ALA A 182 34.19 31.86 52.92
C ALA A 182 35.36 31.88 51.91
N LYS A 183 35.15 31.39 50.68
CA LYS A 183 36.18 31.42 49.62
C LYS A 183 36.29 32.78 48.94
N GLN A 184 35.31 33.65 49.15
CA GLN A 184 35.21 34.95 48.50
C GLN A 184 35.49 36.07 49.50
N TRP A 185 34.54 36.35 50.38
CA TRP A 185 34.65 37.37 51.40
C TRP A 185 33.69 37.01 52.53
N LEU A 186 34.17 37.15 53.77
CA LEU A 186 33.36 37.08 54.98
C LEU A 186 33.65 38.31 55.83
N PRO A 187 32.63 38.86 56.50
CA PRO A 187 32.85 39.97 57.43
C PRO A 187 33.67 39.52 58.64
N GLN A 188 34.61 40.34 59.09
CA GLN A 188 35.28 40.19 60.38
C GLN A 188 34.39 40.66 61.53
N GLN A 189 33.47 41.59 61.27
CA GLN A 189 32.55 42.13 62.25
C GLN A 189 31.13 42.16 61.69
N VAL A 190 30.19 41.64 62.48
CA VAL A 190 28.75 41.70 62.21
C VAL A 190 28.08 42.37 63.41
N LEU A 191 27.42 43.49 63.17
CA LEU A 191 26.62 44.19 64.16
C LEU A 191 25.13 44.04 63.82
N LEU A 192 24.32 43.68 64.80
CA LEU A 192 22.87 43.67 64.72
C LEU A 192 22.35 44.83 65.57
N ASN A 193 21.68 45.80 64.94
CA ASN A 193 21.16 47.01 65.59
C ASN A 193 22.23 47.79 66.38
N GLY A 194 23.49 47.77 65.91
CA GLY A 194 24.62 48.48 66.54
C GLY A 194 25.41 47.67 67.56
N GLU A 195 24.92 46.50 67.99
CA GLU A 195 25.60 45.62 68.93
C GLU A 195 26.21 44.38 68.24
N PRO A 196 27.30 43.78 68.75
CA PRO A 196 27.86 42.54 68.21
C PRO A 196 26.81 41.42 68.12
N ALA A 197 26.65 40.84 66.94
CA ALA A 197 25.67 39.76 66.72
C ALA A 197 26.05 38.49 67.49
N GLN A 198 25.14 37.98 68.33
CA GLN A 198 25.40 36.79 69.16
C GLN A 198 24.99 35.46 68.49
N GLY A 199 24.10 35.50 67.49
CA GLY A 199 23.54 34.31 66.84
C GLY A 199 24.12 34.04 65.45
N LEU A 200 25.44 33.92 65.32
CA LEU A 200 26.11 33.66 64.04
C LEU A 200 26.47 32.20 63.87
N VAL A 201 26.08 31.60 62.76
CA VAL A 201 26.46 30.23 62.38
C VAL A 201 26.98 30.21 60.97
N ARG A 202 28.07 29.46 60.75
CA ARG A 202 28.57 29.18 59.41
C ARG A 202 28.13 27.78 58.99
N ASN A 203 27.46 27.67 57.86
CA ASN A 203 27.01 26.37 57.34
C ASN A 203 28.16 25.62 56.64
N GLN A 204 27.89 24.38 56.20
CA GLN A 204 28.87 23.52 55.50
C GLN A 204 29.39 24.11 54.19
N THR A 205 28.61 24.96 53.50
CA THR A 205 29.03 25.64 52.25
C THR A 205 29.89 26.88 52.53
N GLY A 206 30.04 27.26 53.79
CA GLY A 206 30.83 28.39 54.24
C GLY A 206 30.12 29.75 54.16
N GLN A 207 28.79 29.74 54.09
CA GLN A 207 27.94 30.92 54.18
C GLN A 207 27.59 31.23 55.63
N LEU A 208 27.48 32.53 55.95
CA LEU A 208 27.17 33.01 57.28
C LEU A 208 25.66 33.22 57.43
N TRP A 209 25.10 32.74 58.54
CA TRP A 209 23.69 32.86 58.92
C TRP A 209 23.59 33.61 60.23
N LEU A 210 22.60 34.50 60.32
CA LEU A 210 22.32 35.33 61.48
C LEU A 210 20.93 35.00 62.04
N SER A 211 20.86 34.68 63.32
CA SER A 211 19.58 34.58 64.04
C SER A 211 19.00 35.98 64.25
N VAL A 212 17.78 36.20 63.78
CA VAL A 212 17.05 37.47 63.84
C VAL A 212 15.68 37.22 64.46
N ASN A 213 15.30 38.06 65.42
CA ASN A 213 13.97 37.99 66.04
C ASN A 213 12.91 38.60 65.11
N LYS A 214 11.62 38.42 65.44
CA LYS A 214 10.53 39.12 64.76
C LYS A 214 10.71 40.64 64.90
N GLY A 215 10.75 41.37 63.78
CA GLY A 215 10.91 42.83 63.76
C GLY A 215 11.69 43.35 62.55
N ILE A 216 12.00 44.64 62.57
CA ILE A 216 12.88 45.31 61.60
C ILE A 216 14.26 45.45 62.24
N HIS A 217 15.27 45.04 61.51
CA HIS A 217 16.65 44.99 61.99
C HIS A 217 17.61 45.61 60.98
N GLN A 218 18.62 46.28 61.50
CA GLN A 218 19.74 46.79 60.71
C GLN A 218 20.98 45.95 60.99
N VAL A 219 21.52 45.32 59.95
CA VAL A 219 22.73 44.52 60.01
C VAL A 219 23.87 45.27 59.35
N GLN A 220 24.96 45.45 60.07
CA GLN A 220 26.20 46.03 59.53
C GLN A 220 27.26 44.94 59.44
N LEU A 221 27.81 44.74 58.25
CA LEU A 221 28.86 43.78 57.96
C LEU A 221 30.10 44.56 57.57
N VAL A 222 31.21 44.31 58.25
CA VAL A 222 32.47 45.00 58.00
C VAL A 222 33.55 43.96 57.83
N GLY A 223 34.30 44.06 56.74
CA GLY A 223 35.44 43.19 56.56
C GLY A 223 36.43 43.56 55.49
N THR A 224 37.65 43.04 55.60
CA THR A 224 38.72 43.30 54.63
C THR A 224 38.48 42.56 53.32
N LEU A 225 38.63 43.24 52.20
CA LEU A 225 38.63 42.64 50.88
C LEU A 225 39.94 41.83 50.69
N PRO A 226 39.87 40.62 50.12
CA PRO A 226 41.07 39.82 49.85
C PRO A 226 41.97 40.51 48.80
N ASN A 227 43.27 40.22 48.84
CA ASN A 227 44.25 40.76 47.91
C ASN A 227 44.22 40.05 46.54
N ARG A 228 43.13 40.23 45.81
CA ARG A 228 42.93 39.68 44.46
C ARG A 228 42.20 40.70 43.59
N ASN A 229 42.31 40.53 42.27
CA ASN A 229 41.75 41.47 41.30
C ASN A 229 40.22 41.41 41.23
N THR A 230 39.60 40.26 41.54
CA THR A 230 38.14 40.09 41.46
C THR A 230 37.60 39.48 42.75
N VAL A 231 36.52 40.06 43.28
CA VAL A 231 35.80 39.60 44.47
C VAL A 231 34.33 39.46 44.14
N GLN A 232 33.74 38.28 44.38
CA GLN A 232 32.31 38.06 44.19
C GLN A 232 31.58 38.09 45.54
N LEU A 233 30.45 38.79 45.61
CA LEU A 233 29.58 38.88 46.78
C LEU A 233 28.21 38.27 46.44
N PRO A 234 27.96 37.00 46.82
CA PRO A 234 26.63 36.39 46.67
C PRO A 234 25.59 37.07 47.56
N LEU A 235 24.36 37.21 47.05
CA LEU A 235 23.21 37.82 47.73
C LEU A 235 22.10 36.77 47.95
N PRO A 236 22.20 35.91 48.98
CA PRO A 236 21.28 34.80 49.19
C PRO A 236 19.86 35.22 49.60
N LEU A 237 19.74 36.23 50.45
CA LEU A 237 18.49 36.95 50.66
C LEU A 237 18.53 38.19 49.75
N LYS A 238 17.86 38.10 48.60
CA LYS A 238 17.89 39.16 47.57
C LYS A 238 17.31 40.46 48.13
N SER A 239 18.09 41.53 48.08
CA SER A 239 17.63 42.86 48.46
C SER A 239 16.82 43.50 47.34
N HIS A 240 15.70 44.14 47.67
CA HIS A 240 14.84 44.80 46.67
C HIS A 240 15.51 46.03 46.04
N PHE A 241 16.34 46.75 46.81
CA PHE A 241 17.12 47.87 46.33
C PHE A 241 18.55 47.82 46.86
N VAL A 242 19.53 47.97 45.97
CA VAL A 242 20.96 47.95 46.27
C VAL A 242 21.59 49.24 45.79
N GLU A 243 22.31 49.91 46.68
CA GLU A 243 23.12 51.09 46.39
C GLU A 243 24.58 50.75 46.63
N VAL A 244 25.46 51.04 45.66
CA VAL A 244 26.89 50.72 45.77
C VAL A 244 27.72 51.99 45.59
N LYS A 245 28.57 52.27 46.57
CA LYS A 245 29.58 53.32 46.54
C LYS A 245 30.96 52.67 46.53
N ALA A 246 31.54 52.53 45.35
CA ALA A 246 32.82 51.87 45.16
C ALA A 246 33.90 52.87 44.73
N THR A 247 35.06 52.81 45.37
CA THR A 247 36.25 53.60 45.01
C THR A 247 37.40 52.66 44.63
N GLY A 248 37.90 52.76 43.39
CA GLY A 248 38.95 51.87 42.87
C GLY A 248 38.48 50.45 42.49
N TRP A 249 37.16 50.25 42.38
CA TRP A 249 36.55 48.99 41.98
C TRP A 249 35.42 49.22 40.97
N ARG A 250 35.44 48.48 39.87
CA ARG A 250 34.33 48.33 38.94
C ARG A 250 33.33 47.32 39.48
N VAL A 251 32.04 47.62 39.40
CA VAL A 251 30.95 46.78 39.90
C VAL A 251 30.14 46.23 38.74
N GLU A 252 29.97 44.91 38.69
CA GLU A 252 29.14 44.19 37.72
C GLU A 252 28.00 43.45 38.45
N GLY A 253 26.83 43.35 37.81
CA GLY A 253 25.64 42.70 38.38
C GLY A 253 24.66 43.64 39.10
N LEU A 254 24.86 44.96 39.03
CA LEU A 254 23.90 45.97 39.52
C LEU A 254 23.21 46.66 38.32
N HIS A 255 21.88 46.70 38.32
CA HIS A 255 21.08 47.31 37.26
C HIS A 255 20.87 48.81 37.55
N GLU A 256 20.57 49.61 36.52
CA GLU A 256 20.35 51.07 36.64
C GLU A 256 19.20 51.45 37.59
N ASN A 257 18.23 50.55 37.78
CA ASN A 257 17.10 50.73 38.69
C ASN A 257 17.41 50.34 40.16
N GLY A 258 18.67 49.99 40.47
CA GLY A 258 19.10 49.56 41.80
C GLY A 258 18.76 48.11 42.16
N VAL A 259 18.27 47.31 41.22
CA VAL A 259 18.08 45.86 41.43
C VAL A 259 19.39 45.13 41.15
N ALA A 260 19.82 44.26 42.06
CA ALA A 260 20.99 43.41 41.85
C ALA A 260 20.61 42.04 41.26
N ASP A 261 21.55 41.45 40.51
CA ASP A 261 21.56 40.02 40.23
C ASP A 261 21.76 39.23 41.54
N ASN A 262 21.72 37.89 41.47
CA ASN A 262 21.92 37.04 42.65
C ASN A 262 23.35 37.13 43.26
N GLN A 263 24.26 37.83 42.58
CA GLN A 263 25.62 38.10 43.02
C GLN A 263 26.10 39.43 42.43
N LEU A 264 26.98 40.11 43.15
CA LEU A 264 27.73 41.26 42.65
C LEU A 264 29.19 40.87 42.45
N GLN A 265 29.80 41.36 41.38
CA GLN A 265 31.22 41.17 41.11
C GLN A 265 31.95 42.52 41.20
N PHE A 266 33.01 42.55 42.00
CA PHE A 266 33.88 43.71 42.16
C PHE A 266 35.22 43.39 41.50
N THR A 267 35.64 44.20 40.54
CA THR A 267 36.93 44.07 39.85
C THR A 267 37.77 45.31 40.13
N ARG A 268 39.02 45.15 40.61
CA ARG A 268 39.91 46.30 40.88
C ARG A 268 40.14 47.08 39.60
N GLU A 269 40.02 48.40 39.69
CA GLU A 269 40.44 49.29 38.61
C GLU A 269 41.96 49.37 38.66
N GLN A 270 42.64 48.62 37.78
CA GLN A 270 44.09 48.68 37.67
C GLN A 270 44.51 50.02 37.05
N THR A 271 45.37 50.76 37.75
CA THR A 271 46.36 51.62 37.12
C THR A 271 47.54 50.76 36.69
N ASP A 272 47.99 50.95 35.46
CA ASP A 272 48.83 50.06 34.63
C ASP A 272 50.27 49.79 35.15
N ASP A 273 50.55 49.88 36.45
CA ASP A 273 51.92 49.74 36.94
C ASP A 273 52.00 49.05 38.31
N THR A 274 51.90 47.72 38.33
CA THR A 274 52.71 46.91 39.26
C THR A 274 52.94 45.50 38.73
N LYS A 275 54.18 45.26 38.27
CA LYS A 275 54.74 43.92 38.05
C LYS A 275 54.92 43.22 39.39
N LEU A 276 54.19 42.12 39.56
CA LEU A 276 54.48 40.89 40.33
C LEU A 276 53.12 40.33 40.81
N ALA A 277 52.37 39.74 39.87
CA ALA A 277 51.39 38.75 40.28
C ALA A 277 52.18 37.48 40.64
N ASP A 278 52.11 37.09 41.90
CA ASP A 278 52.46 35.74 42.34
C ASP A 278 51.88 34.73 41.35
N LEU A 279 52.61 33.65 41.08
CA LEU A 279 52.12 32.50 40.31
C LEU A 279 51.00 31.81 41.10
N GLU A 280 49.82 32.42 41.12
CA GLU A 280 48.60 31.80 41.61
C GLU A 280 48.15 30.74 40.62
N MET A 281 47.63 29.61 41.13
CA MET A 281 46.81 28.69 40.35
C MET A 281 45.56 29.44 39.88
N GLY A 282 45.67 30.16 38.77
CA GLY A 282 44.56 30.84 38.12
C GLY A 282 43.46 29.83 37.80
N SER A 283 42.22 30.16 38.18
CA SER A 283 41.06 29.39 37.74
C SER A 283 41.01 29.41 36.22
N LEU A 284 40.87 28.24 35.59
CA LEU A 284 40.67 28.12 34.15
C LEU A 284 39.57 29.09 33.68
N PRO A 285 39.76 29.77 32.53
CA PRO A 285 38.73 30.65 31.98
C PRO A 285 37.44 29.86 31.77
N ALA A 286 36.31 30.53 31.96
CA ALA A 286 35.01 29.92 31.82
C ALA A 286 34.84 29.31 30.41
N PHE A 287 34.41 28.04 30.35
CA PHE A 287 34.13 27.35 29.10
C PHE A 287 32.75 26.71 29.15
N VAL A 288 31.96 26.97 28.12
CA VAL A 288 30.59 26.44 27.98
C VAL A 288 30.42 25.67 26.68
N GLN A 289 29.41 24.80 26.64
CA GLN A 289 28.94 24.14 25.43
C GLN A 289 27.54 24.63 25.13
N VAL A 290 27.34 25.21 23.96
CA VAL A 290 26.05 25.68 23.45
C VAL A 290 25.47 24.59 22.57
N LYS A 291 24.34 24.01 22.97
CA LYS A 291 23.58 23.08 22.14
C LYS A 291 22.39 23.79 21.55
N ARG A 292 22.24 23.77 20.22
CA ARG A 292 21.07 24.30 19.52
C ARG A 292 20.32 23.15 18.87
N THR A 293 19.05 23.00 19.17
CA THR A 293 18.15 22.05 18.48
C THR A 293 17.14 22.86 17.67
N LEU A 294 17.20 22.73 16.35
CA LEU A 294 16.23 23.35 15.44
C LEU A 294 15.02 22.42 15.33
N LEU A 295 13.86 22.91 15.76
CA LEU A 295 12.58 22.19 15.74
C LEU A 295 11.75 22.71 14.55
N LEU A 296 11.77 21.99 13.43
CA LEU A 296 11.13 22.41 12.18
C LEU A 296 9.81 21.65 11.96
N GLY A 297 8.76 22.16 12.61
CA GLY A 297 7.40 21.64 12.56
C GLY A 297 6.44 22.52 11.76
N LEU A 298 5.22 22.68 12.28
CA LEU A 298 4.27 23.70 11.82
C LEU A 298 4.76 25.10 12.18
N ASP A 299 5.27 25.26 13.40
CA ASP A 299 5.98 26.44 13.88
C ASP A 299 7.46 26.10 14.03
N TRP A 300 8.31 27.07 13.71
CA TRP A 300 9.76 26.87 13.74
C TRP A 300 10.32 27.45 15.01
N GLN A 301 11.01 26.61 15.77
CA GLN A 301 11.59 26.97 17.05
C GLN A 301 13.05 26.54 17.13
N VAL A 302 13.80 27.23 17.98
CA VAL A 302 15.17 26.86 18.31
C VAL A 302 15.27 26.75 19.82
N GLU A 303 15.62 25.56 20.27
CA GLU A 303 15.89 25.29 21.67
C GLU A 303 17.38 25.41 21.90
N THR A 304 17.81 26.36 22.74
CA THR A 304 19.23 26.55 23.05
C THR A 304 19.52 26.20 24.50
N HIS A 305 20.53 25.37 24.71
CA HIS A 305 21.03 24.97 26.02
C HIS A 305 22.50 25.32 26.17
N VAL A 306 22.85 26.06 27.21
CA VAL A 306 24.23 26.43 27.53
C VAL A 306 24.67 25.67 28.75
N ILE A 307 25.63 24.78 28.57
CA ILE A 307 26.10 23.84 29.59
C ILE A 307 27.52 24.21 29.98
N ARG A 308 27.73 24.51 31.27
CA ARG A 308 29.05 24.76 31.84
C ARG A 308 29.91 23.49 31.77
N LYS A 309 31.15 23.62 31.28
CA LYS A 309 32.15 22.53 31.27
C LYS A 309 33.27 22.75 32.29
N THR A 310 33.45 23.96 32.78
CA THR A 310 34.36 24.27 33.89
C THR A 310 33.76 23.91 35.25
N ARG A 311 34.59 23.83 36.30
CA ARG A 311 34.13 23.54 37.67
C ARG A 311 33.18 24.64 38.17
N LEU A 312 32.26 24.24 39.05
CA LEU A 312 31.40 25.16 39.79
C LEU A 312 32.24 26.00 40.77
N GLY A 313 31.74 27.20 41.11
CA GLY A 313 32.36 28.10 42.09
C GLY A 313 32.66 29.52 41.60
N SER A 314 32.53 29.78 40.31
CA SER A 314 32.64 31.12 39.72
C SER A 314 31.44 31.47 38.84
N ALA A 315 31.03 32.73 38.84
CA ALA A 315 30.09 33.28 37.87
C ALA A 315 30.61 33.14 36.43
N ILE A 316 29.72 33.03 35.45
CA ILE A 316 30.06 33.12 34.03
C ILE A 316 29.12 34.11 33.37
N VAL A 317 29.68 35.14 32.74
CA VAL A 317 28.94 36.09 31.90
C VAL A 317 29.43 35.93 30.47
N LEU A 318 28.52 35.70 29.53
CA LEU A 318 28.85 35.49 28.12
C LEU A 318 27.72 35.94 27.18
N GLU A 319 28.12 36.36 25.99
CA GLU A 319 27.23 36.76 24.91
C GLU A 319 27.17 35.65 23.86
N ILE A 320 25.98 35.15 23.56
CA ILE A 320 25.79 34.09 22.54
C ILE A 320 25.06 34.68 21.34
N PRO A 321 25.62 34.62 20.12
CA PRO A 321 24.98 35.19 18.94
C PRO A 321 23.68 34.44 18.60
N LEU A 322 22.62 35.18 18.26
CA LEU A 322 21.38 34.59 17.77
C LEU A 322 21.47 34.31 16.26
N LEU A 323 20.70 33.34 15.77
CA LEU A 323 20.55 33.08 14.34
C LEU A 323 19.81 34.24 13.65
N LYS A 324 20.01 34.40 12.35
CA LYS A 324 19.44 35.51 11.58
C LYS A 324 17.91 35.43 11.49
N GLY A 325 17.18 36.22 12.28
CA GLY A 325 15.72 36.18 12.35
C GLY A 325 15.19 35.34 13.52
N GLU A 326 16.07 34.94 14.44
CA GLU A 326 15.72 34.33 15.73
C GLU A 326 15.22 35.39 16.70
N SER A 327 14.09 35.11 17.35
CA SER A 327 13.50 35.94 18.40
C SER A 327 13.29 35.11 19.67
N VAL A 328 13.96 35.49 20.75
CA VAL A 328 13.88 34.79 22.04
C VAL A 328 12.51 35.02 22.69
N THR A 329 11.83 33.94 23.08
CA THR A 329 10.49 34.01 23.70
C THR A 329 10.50 33.82 25.22
N SER A 330 11.63 33.42 25.81
CA SER A 330 11.77 33.21 27.25
C SER A 330 12.06 34.53 27.99
N GLU A 331 11.25 34.87 29.00
CA GLU A 331 11.37 36.13 29.76
C GLU A 331 12.70 36.31 30.51
N GLN A 332 13.41 35.21 30.79
CA GLN A 332 14.62 35.21 31.59
C GLN A 332 15.89 35.63 30.82
N ILE A 333 15.84 35.68 29.48
CA ILE A 333 17.00 35.97 28.64
C ILE A 333 16.86 37.36 28.01
N ARG A 334 17.83 38.23 28.29
CA ARG A 334 17.91 39.55 27.65
C ARG A 334 18.67 39.43 26.33
N VAL A 335 18.18 40.13 25.32
CA VAL A 335 18.82 40.22 24.00
C VAL A 335 19.31 41.65 23.80
N ASP A 336 20.58 41.79 23.42
CA ASP A 336 21.19 43.06 23.03
C ASP A 336 22.02 42.88 21.75
N GLY A 337 21.86 43.77 20.78
CA GLY A 337 22.61 43.71 19.51
C GLY A 337 22.51 42.38 18.74
N GLY A 338 21.43 41.60 18.89
CA GLY A 338 21.29 40.28 18.26
C GLY A 338 22.04 39.16 18.98
N LYS A 339 22.46 39.37 20.22
CA LYS A 339 23.10 38.38 21.09
C LYS A 339 22.28 38.17 22.36
N ALA A 340 22.17 36.93 22.82
CA ALA A 340 21.64 36.61 24.13
C ALA A 340 22.69 36.86 25.21
N LEU A 341 22.34 37.68 26.20
CA LEU A 341 23.19 37.96 27.36
C LEU A 341 22.94 36.90 28.43
N ILE A 342 23.95 36.09 28.72
CA ILE A 342 23.84 34.96 29.64
C ILE A 342 24.65 35.22 30.91
N ASN A 343 24.01 35.05 32.06
CA ASN A 343 24.65 35.08 33.37
C ASN A 343 24.38 33.77 34.12
N LEU A 344 25.41 32.94 34.30
CA LEU A 344 25.35 31.72 35.09
C LEU A 344 25.93 31.97 36.49
N SER A 345 25.13 31.71 37.52
CA SER A 345 25.59 31.79 38.91
C SER A 345 26.66 30.72 39.24
N PRO A 346 27.44 30.87 40.32
CA PRO A 346 28.52 29.94 40.68
C PRO A 346 28.09 28.50 40.93
N SER A 347 26.83 28.29 41.31
CA SER A 347 26.20 26.98 41.53
C SER A 347 25.44 26.46 40.30
N GLN A 348 25.27 27.27 39.26
CA GLN A 348 24.47 26.92 38.09
C GLN A 348 25.34 26.32 36.98
N SER A 349 24.96 25.10 36.56
CA SER A 349 25.63 24.34 35.50
C SER A 349 24.99 24.48 34.12
N THR A 350 23.73 24.93 34.06
CA THR A 350 22.98 25.02 32.80
C THR A 350 22.00 26.20 32.80
N ILE A 351 21.75 26.73 31.61
CA ILE A 351 20.64 27.66 31.32
C ILE A 351 20.10 27.34 29.93
N SER A 352 18.80 27.50 29.73
CA SER A 352 18.15 27.23 28.45
C SER A 352 17.08 28.26 28.14
N TRP A 353 16.79 28.42 26.85
CA TRP A 353 15.69 29.23 26.36
C TRP A 353 15.14 28.66 25.06
N MET A 354 13.95 29.13 24.73
CA MET A 354 13.29 28.88 23.46
C MET A 354 13.24 30.17 22.65
N SER A 355 13.48 30.03 21.35
CA SER A 355 13.31 31.10 20.38
C SER A 355 12.37 30.65 19.26
N VAL A 356 11.69 31.60 18.65
CA VAL A 356 10.91 31.39 17.41
C VAL A 356 11.71 31.97 16.25
N PHE A 357 11.54 31.36 15.07
CA PHE A 357 12.24 31.77 13.86
C PHE A 357 11.26 31.85 12.68
N ASP A 358 11.36 32.88 11.84
CA ASP A 358 10.52 33.03 10.65
C ASP A 358 10.82 31.94 9.61
N LYS A 359 9.79 31.41 8.94
CA LYS A 359 9.96 30.39 7.90
C LYS A 359 10.78 30.94 6.74
N GLN A 360 11.92 30.31 6.47
CA GLN A 360 12.86 30.69 5.42
C GLN A 360 13.26 29.46 4.62
N ASN A 361 13.54 29.62 3.32
CA ASN A 361 13.96 28.50 2.49
C ASN A 361 15.40 28.04 2.78
N THR A 362 16.20 28.86 3.46
CA THR A 362 17.60 28.56 3.75
C THR A 362 17.93 29.01 5.16
N ILE A 363 18.48 28.11 5.98
CA ILE A 363 19.04 28.44 7.29
C ILE A 363 20.55 28.17 7.24
N THR A 364 21.35 29.15 7.63
CA THR A 364 22.81 28.99 7.75
C THR A 364 23.21 29.08 9.21
N LEU A 365 23.83 28.02 9.73
CA LEU A 365 24.45 27.94 11.04
C LEU A 365 25.96 28.19 10.87
N THR A 366 26.51 29.14 11.62
CA THR A 366 27.93 29.50 11.56
C THR A 366 28.50 29.50 12.97
N ALA A 367 29.56 28.74 13.21
CA ALA A 367 30.18 28.68 14.53
C ALA A 367 31.00 29.95 14.81
N PRO A 368 30.82 30.60 15.97
CA PRO A 368 31.54 31.82 16.32
C PRO A 368 33.04 31.57 16.52
N TYR A 369 33.86 32.59 16.24
CA TYR A 369 35.29 32.61 16.55
C TYR A 369 35.54 32.99 18.01
N ASP A 370 34.94 32.26 18.95
CA ASP A 370 35.21 32.44 20.37
C ASP A 370 36.15 31.34 20.92
N THR A 371 36.77 31.63 22.07
CA THR A 371 37.67 30.68 22.76
C THR A 371 37.04 30.11 24.04
N PHE A 372 35.83 30.56 24.37
CA PHE A 372 35.13 30.30 25.62
C PHE A 372 33.85 29.48 25.43
N SER A 373 33.51 29.10 24.19
CA SER A 373 32.39 28.21 23.91
C SER A 373 32.73 27.14 22.86
N SER A 374 31.87 26.13 22.80
CA SER A 374 31.81 25.15 21.72
C SER A 374 30.35 24.93 21.36
N GLU A 375 30.04 24.82 20.07
CA GLU A 375 28.66 24.60 19.64
C GLU A 375 28.40 23.14 19.27
N VAL A 376 27.16 22.70 19.49
CA VAL A 376 26.60 21.44 18.98
C VAL A 376 25.26 21.78 18.37
N TRP A 377 25.07 21.44 17.09
CA TRP A 377 23.84 21.71 16.38
C TRP A 377 23.08 20.42 16.14
N ARG A 378 21.77 20.46 16.32
CA ARG A 378 20.86 19.35 16.05
C ARG A 378 19.68 19.85 15.25
N LEU A 379 19.15 19.01 14.38
CA LEU A 379 17.96 19.31 13.59
C LEU A 379 16.92 18.23 13.81
N ASP A 380 15.72 18.63 14.23
CA ASP A 380 14.52 17.82 14.29
C ASP A 380 13.51 18.37 13.27
N ALA A 381 13.52 17.81 12.07
CA ALA A 381 12.62 18.22 10.98
C ALA A 381 11.46 17.23 10.84
N SER A 382 10.23 17.75 10.89
CA SER A 382 9.04 16.94 10.63
C SER A 382 8.92 16.53 9.16
N ALA A 383 8.23 15.43 8.89
CA ALA A 383 8.08 14.86 7.54
C ALA A 383 7.37 15.76 6.51
N ILE A 384 6.84 16.92 6.93
CA ILE A 384 6.26 17.91 6.02
C ILE A 384 7.33 18.77 5.33
N TRP A 385 8.58 18.70 5.79
CA TRP A 385 9.73 19.41 5.24
C TRP A 385 10.73 18.44 4.65
N HIS A 386 11.27 18.79 3.49
CA HIS A 386 12.45 18.18 2.91
C HIS A 386 13.65 19.10 3.18
N VAL A 387 14.74 18.52 3.67
CA VAL A 387 15.95 19.26 4.04
C VAL A 387 17.14 18.73 3.25
N GLU A 388 17.75 19.59 2.45
CA GLU A 388 19.06 19.32 1.84
C GLU A 388 20.13 20.00 2.69
N ILE A 389 21.20 19.26 3.01
CA ILE A 389 22.25 19.68 3.93
C ILE A 389 23.54 19.91 3.13
N GLU A 390 24.12 21.10 3.26
CA GLU A 390 25.41 21.46 2.71
C GLU A 390 26.36 21.93 3.81
N GLY A 391 27.68 21.72 3.64
CA GLY A 391 28.71 22.13 4.61
C GLY A 391 29.39 20.95 5.30
N ILE A 392 29.68 21.09 6.59
CA ILE A 392 30.40 20.06 7.36
C ILE A 392 29.58 18.77 7.53
N PRO A 393 30.24 17.60 7.62
CA PRO A 393 29.55 16.31 7.71
C PRO A 393 28.82 16.14 9.04
N VAL A 394 27.70 15.41 8.98
CA VAL A 394 26.93 15.00 10.17
C VAL A 394 27.75 13.98 10.98
N VAL A 395 27.90 14.23 12.28
CA VAL A 395 28.63 13.33 13.21
C VAL A 395 27.73 12.18 13.66
N HIS A 396 26.42 12.45 13.83
CA HIS A 396 25.43 11.45 14.22
C HIS A 396 24.09 11.74 13.54
N HIS A 397 23.43 10.76 12.95
CA HIS A 397 22.22 10.99 12.13
C HIS A 397 20.92 10.44 12.74
N GLN A 398 21.00 9.56 13.74
CA GLN A 398 19.83 8.93 14.37
C GLN A 398 19.99 8.80 15.87
N ALA A 399 19.01 9.28 16.63
CA ALA A 399 18.89 9.03 18.06
C ALA A 399 17.51 8.41 18.33
N GLU A 400 17.45 7.28 19.05
CA GLU A 400 16.19 6.62 19.44
C GLU A 400 15.23 6.32 18.26
N GLY A 401 15.78 6.01 17.08
CA GLY A 401 15.00 5.73 15.87
C GLY A 401 14.42 6.96 15.16
N ARG A 402 14.74 8.18 15.62
CA ARG A 402 14.37 9.44 14.97
C ARG A 402 15.53 9.98 14.14
N TRP A 403 15.23 10.59 13.00
CA TRP A 403 16.21 11.32 12.20
C TRP A 403 16.53 12.64 12.89
N LEU A 404 17.72 12.72 13.49
CA LEU A 404 18.16 13.85 14.31
C LEU A 404 19.65 14.12 14.04
N PRO A 405 20.02 14.66 12.87
CA PRO A 405 21.41 14.93 12.56
C PRO A 405 22.04 15.90 13.55
N GLU A 406 23.25 15.57 14.01
CA GLU A 406 24.08 16.34 14.93
C GLU A 406 25.38 16.76 14.25
N TRP A 407 25.74 18.04 14.40
CA TRP A 407 27.01 18.63 13.97
C TRP A 407 27.78 19.19 15.16
N ARG A 408 29.11 19.17 15.05
CA ARG A 408 30.05 19.72 16.05
C ARG A 408 31.09 20.57 15.33
N PRO A 409 30.74 21.81 14.97
CA PRO A 409 31.58 22.67 14.15
C PRO A 409 32.81 23.17 14.91
N TRP A 410 33.90 23.36 14.17
CA TRP A 410 35.02 24.22 14.57
C TRP A 410 34.71 25.70 14.34
N PRO A 411 35.39 26.63 15.02
CA PRO A 411 35.22 28.06 14.79
C PRO A 411 35.31 28.44 13.30
N GLY A 412 34.28 29.12 12.79
CA GLY A 412 34.17 29.53 11.39
C GLY A 412 33.53 28.52 10.45
N GLU A 413 33.32 27.27 10.85
CA GLU A 413 32.61 26.28 10.04
C GLU A 413 31.11 26.58 9.93
N THR A 414 30.53 26.15 8.81
CA THR A 414 29.14 26.43 8.46
C THR A 414 28.37 25.16 8.07
N VAL A 415 27.08 25.15 8.40
CA VAL A 415 26.08 24.23 7.86
C VAL A 415 24.96 25.05 7.25
N THR A 416 24.62 24.74 6.00
CA THR A 416 23.48 25.34 5.29
C THR A 416 22.40 24.29 5.11
N LEU A 417 21.19 24.61 5.54
CA LEU A 417 19.99 23.79 5.41
C LEU A 417 19.07 24.43 4.37
N GLN A 418 18.85 23.75 3.25
CA GLN A 418 17.86 24.14 2.25
C GLN A 418 16.55 23.42 2.52
N LEU A 419 15.50 24.20 2.74
CA LEU A 419 14.21 23.77 3.27
C LEU A 419 13.14 23.93 2.19
N SER A 420 12.49 22.84 1.84
CA SER A 420 11.38 22.86 0.89
C SER A 420 10.21 22.01 1.40
N ARG A 421 8.99 22.43 1.09
CA ARG A 421 7.81 21.60 1.35
C ARG A 421 7.57 20.70 0.14
N PRO A 422 7.55 19.36 0.29
CA PRO A 422 7.25 18.46 -0.82
C PRO A 422 5.91 18.82 -1.45
N LYS A 423 5.89 18.94 -2.78
CA LYS A 423 4.62 19.15 -3.51
C LYS A 423 3.84 17.83 -3.50
N GLY A 424 2.56 17.90 -3.14
CA GLY A 424 1.67 16.75 -3.27
C GLY A 424 1.49 16.39 -4.75
N VAL A 425 1.72 15.14 -5.12
CA VAL A 425 1.33 14.60 -6.43
C VAL A 425 -0.14 14.20 -6.33
N ALA A 426 -0.96 14.62 -7.29
CA ALA A 426 -2.35 14.18 -7.36
C ALA A 426 -2.38 12.67 -7.66
N GLY A 427 -2.64 11.87 -6.62
CA GLY A 427 -2.90 10.44 -6.80
C GLY A 427 -4.22 10.22 -7.55
N GLN A 428 -4.31 9.12 -8.29
CA GLN A 428 -5.55 8.70 -8.94
C GLN A 428 -6.58 8.36 -7.85
N VAL A 429 -7.64 9.15 -7.77
CA VAL A 429 -8.70 9.00 -6.75
C VAL A 429 -9.82 8.07 -7.17
N LEU A 430 -9.93 7.76 -8.47
CA LEU A 430 -10.95 6.91 -9.08
C LEU A 430 -10.29 5.86 -9.96
N THR A 431 -10.69 4.59 -9.80
CA THR A 431 -10.22 3.47 -10.60
C THR A 431 -11.42 2.69 -11.14
N ILE A 432 -11.40 2.31 -12.41
CA ILE A 432 -12.37 1.38 -13.01
C ILE A 432 -11.72 0.00 -13.00
N ASP A 433 -12.18 -0.88 -12.10
CA ASP A 433 -11.64 -2.23 -11.90
C ASP A 433 -12.17 -3.23 -12.96
N ARG A 434 -13.31 -2.91 -13.60
CA ARG A 434 -13.92 -3.69 -14.69
C ARG A 434 -14.82 -2.81 -15.55
N SER A 435 -14.70 -2.93 -16.87
CA SER A 435 -15.65 -2.37 -17.85
C SER A 435 -16.20 -3.47 -18.76
N GLN A 436 -17.52 -3.55 -18.90
CA GLN A 436 -18.17 -4.52 -19.77
C GLN A 436 -19.19 -3.82 -20.66
N LEU A 437 -18.99 -3.90 -21.98
CA LEU A 437 -19.88 -3.35 -22.98
C LEU A 437 -20.63 -4.50 -23.67
N ILE A 438 -21.94 -4.58 -23.47
CA ILE A 438 -22.81 -5.56 -24.10
C ILE A 438 -23.60 -4.85 -25.20
N VAL A 439 -23.41 -5.29 -26.43
CA VAL A 439 -23.96 -4.69 -27.65
C VAL A 439 -24.97 -5.67 -28.24
N THR A 440 -26.22 -5.22 -28.41
CA THR A 440 -27.29 -6.00 -29.01
C THR A 440 -27.81 -5.27 -30.25
N PRO A 441 -27.23 -5.52 -31.43
CA PRO A 441 -27.62 -4.82 -32.64
C PRO A 441 -28.96 -5.31 -33.19
N GLY A 442 -29.90 -4.40 -33.38
CA GLY A 442 -31.18 -4.65 -34.05
C GLY A 442 -31.13 -4.30 -35.54
N GLN A 443 -32.26 -4.39 -36.23
CA GLN A 443 -32.33 -4.08 -37.67
C GLN A 443 -32.11 -2.59 -37.99
N ARG A 444 -32.51 -1.69 -37.10
CA ARG A 444 -32.42 -0.22 -37.29
C ARG A 444 -31.71 0.50 -36.15
N THR A 445 -31.70 -0.09 -34.96
CA THR A 445 -31.14 0.51 -33.76
C THR A 445 -30.33 -0.53 -33.02
N THR A 446 -29.30 -0.08 -32.30
CA THR A 446 -28.46 -0.93 -31.47
C THR A 446 -28.66 -0.54 -30.02
N ASP A 447 -28.98 -1.52 -29.19
CA ASP A 447 -29.06 -1.35 -27.74
C ASP A 447 -27.71 -1.69 -27.12
N ASN A 448 -27.18 -0.75 -26.32
CA ASN A 448 -25.90 -0.89 -25.66
C ASN A 448 -26.09 -0.81 -24.15
N ARG A 449 -25.42 -1.71 -23.44
CA ARG A 449 -25.38 -1.76 -21.99
C ARG A 449 -23.94 -1.72 -21.53
N LEU A 450 -23.56 -0.65 -20.86
CA LEU A 450 -22.23 -0.47 -20.28
C LEU A 450 -22.30 -0.71 -18.77
N LEU A 451 -21.55 -1.69 -18.29
CA LEU A 451 -21.42 -2.05 -16.89
C LEU A 451 -20.02 -1.69 -16.41
N LEU A 452 -19.95 -0.92 -15.34
CA LEU A 452 -18.69 -0.48 -14.74
C LEU A 452 -18.65 -0.89 -13.27
N SER A 453 -17.53 -1.46 -12.86
CA SER A 453 -17.18 -1.60 -11.44
C SER A 453 -16.08 -0.60 -11.15
N LEU A 454 -16.36 0.36 -10.28
CA LEU A 454 -15.44 1.45 -9.95
C LEU A 454 -15.22 1.57 -8.45
N ARG A 455 -14.07 2.13 -8.07
CA ARG A 455 -13.69 2.39 -6.70
C ARG A 455 -13.11 3.79 -6.58
N SER A 456 -13.60 4.55 -5.60
CA SER A 456 -13.13 5.92 -5.36
C SER A 456 -12.75 6.14 -3.91
N SER A 457 -11.69 6.92 -3.65
CA SER A 457 -11.32 7.37 -2.31
C SER A 457 -12.08 8.64 -1.86
N ARG A 458 -12.69 9.38 -2.80
CA ARG A 458 -13.38 10.65 -2.53
C ARG A 458 -14.63 10.80 -3.40
N GLY A 459 -15.60 11.57 -2.94
CA GLY A 459 -16.77 11.90 -3.76
C GLY A 459 -16.40 12.87 -4.87
N MET A 460 -16.84 12.61 -6.11
CA MET A 460 -16.55 13.46 -7.27
C MET A 460 -17.57 13.26 -8.40
N GLN A 461 -17.54 14.14 -9.40
CA GLN A 461 -18.25 13.94 -10.65
C GLN A 461 -17.30 13.34 -11.69
N HIS A 462 -17.72 12.26 -12.33
CA HIS A 462 -16.96 11.58 -13.37
C HIS A 462 -17.72 11.63 -14.70
N LYS A 463 -17.06 12.05 -15.77
CA LYS A 463 -17.69 12.24 -17.08
C LYS A 463 -17.35 11.06 -18.00
N ILE A 464 -18.37 10.44 -18.57
CA ILE A 464 -18.25 9.44 -19.63
C ILE A 464 -18.74 10.07 -20.94
N THR A 465 -18.01 9.82 -22.02
CA THR A 465 -18.37 10.29 -23.36
C THR A 465 -19.00 9.14 -24.16
N LEU A 466 -20.28 9.30 -24.48
CA LEU A 466 -21.00 8.39 -25.35
C LEU A 466 -20.64 8.63 -26.84
N PRO A 467 -20.84 7.64 -27.72
CA PRO A 467 -20.65 7.79 -29.16
C PRO A 467 -21.62 8.80 -29.76
N GLU A 468 -21.38 9.20 -31.01
CA GLU A 468 -22.28 10.11 -31.73
C GLU A 468 -23.67 9.50 -31.90
N ASP A 469 -24.70 10.35 -31.86
CA ASP A 469 -26.12 10.01 -31.95
C ASP A 469 -26.66 9.01 -30.91
N ALA A 470 -25.88 8.69 -29.86
CA ALA A 470 -26.38 7.90 -28.75
C ALA A 470 -27.42 8.65 -27.93
N GLN A 471 -28.48 7.94 -27.56
CA GLN A 471 -29.52 8.40 -26.66
C GLN A 471 -29.48 7.58 -25.37
N LEU A 472 -29.14 8.23 -24.27
CA LEU A 472 -29.18 7.64 -22.93
C LEU A 472 -30.63 7.32 -22.54
N GLN A 473 -30.89 6.07 -22.18
CA GLN A 473 -32.20 5.59 -21.74
C GLN A 473 -32.31 5.61 -20.22
N SER A 474 -31.32 5.07 -19.52
CA SER A 474 -31.29 5.04 -18.07
C SER A 474 -29.87 4.88 -17.53
N VAL A 475 -29.69 5.32 -16.28
CA VAL A 475 -28.48 5.09 -15.51
C VAL A 475 -28.88 4.50 -14.17
N THR A 476 -28.24 3.41 -13.77
CA THR A 476 -28.38 2.88 -12.42
C THR A 476 -27.03 2.86 -11.72
N ILE A 477 -27.02 3.22 -10.44
CA ILE A 477 -25.85 3.14 -9.57
C ILE A 477 -26.22 2.26 -8.39
N ASN A 478 -25.46 1.19 -8.16
CA ASN A 478 -25.72 0.19 -7.13
C ASN A 478 -27.16 -0.36 -7.19
N ASN A 479 -27.62 -0.72 -8.39
CA ASN A 479 -28.99 -1.18 -8.71
C ASN A 479 -30.11 -0.18 -8.36
N LYS A 480 -29.79 1.10 -8.16
CA LYS A 480 -30.78 2.18 -7.96
C LYS A 480 -30.78 3.11 -9.16
N SER A 481 -31.95 3.33 -9.75
CA SER A 481 -32.11 4.26 -10.87
C SER A 481 -31.78 5.69 -10.45
N GLN A 482 -30.97 6.38 -11.25
CA GLN A 482 -30.55 7.75 -11.02
C GLN A 482 -31.11 8.64 -12.15
N PRO A 483 -31.70 9.80 -11.84
CA PRO A 483 -32.25 10.72 -12.84
C PRO A 483 -31.15 11.55 -13.53
N ILE A 484 -30.15 10.89 -14.10
CA ILE A 484 -29.03 11.52 -14.80
C ILE A 484 -29.44 11.78 -16.25
N ARG A 485 -29.15 12.99 -16.73
CA ARG A 485 -29.41 13.39 -18.12
C ARG A 485 -28.10 13.45 -18.89
N GLN A 486 -28.19 13.13 -20.17
CA GLN A 486 -27.11 13.32 -21.13
C GLN A 486 -27.04 14.79 -21.56
N GLU A 487 -25.84 15.35 -21.58
CA GLU A 487 -25.54 16.71 -22.05
C GLU A 487 -24.67 16.63 -23.30
N GLY A 488 -25.29 16.76 -24.48
CA GLY A 488 -24.60 16.50 -25.75
C GLY A 488 -24.16 15.04 -25.83
N ARG A 489 -22.86 14.76 -25.75
CA ARG A 489 -22.30 13.39 -25.70
C ARG A 489 -21.88 12.97 -24.29
N PHE A 490 -21.96 13.86 -23.31
CA PHE A 490 -21.44 13.60 -21.98
C PHE A 490 -22.52 13.10 -21.03
N VAL A 491 -22.16 12.12 -20.20
CA VAL A 491 -22.95 11.64 -19.07
C VAL A 491 -22.11 11.82 -17.81
N THR A 492 -22.57 12.70 -16.91
CA THR A 492 -21.86 13.01 -15.67
C THR A 492 -22.39 12.14 -14.53
N LEU A 493 -21.56 11.23 -14.04
CA LEU A 493 -21.87 10.30 -12.95
C LEU A 493 -21.46 10.90 -11.59
N PRO A 494 -22.37 10.98 -10.60
CA PRO A 494 -22.02 11.31 -9.22
C PRO A 494 -21.42 10.09 -8.51
N ILE A 495 -20.11 10.12 -8.26
CA ILE A 495 -19.36 9.04 -7.61
C ILE A 495 -19.22 9.34 -6.12
N THR A 496 -19.45 8.34 -5.28
CA THR A 496 -19.25 8.39 -3.82
C THR A 496 -18.00 7.59 -3.41
N PRO A 497 -17.37 7.88 -2.27
CA PRO A 497 -16.28 7.07 -1.74
C PRO A 497 -16.68 5.59 -1.55
N GLY A 498 -15.78 4.66 -1.86
CA GLY A 498 -15.99 3.22 -1.80
C GLY A 498 -16.11 2.57 -3.18
N SER A 499 -16.53 1.29 -3.20
CA SER A 499 -16.80 0.55 -4.44
C SER A 499 -18.25 0.75 -4.89
N GLN A 500 -18.47 0.92 -6.18
CA GLN A 500 -19.78 1.10 -6.78
C GLN A 500 -19.89 0.37 -8.11
N GLN A 501 -21.10 -0.04 -8.44
CA GLN A 501 -21.46 -0.59 -9.74
C GLN A 501 -22.32 0.43 -10.47
N VAL A 502 -21.97 0.74 -11.71
CA VAL A 502 -22.73 1.66 -12.56
C VAL A 502 -23.15 0.92 -13.82
N GLU A 503 -24.42 1.04 -14.18
CA GLU A 503 -24.96 0.54 -15.44
C GLU A 503 -25.55 1.71 -16.23
N LEU A 504 -25.14 1.84 -17.48
CA LEU A 504 -25.68 2.79 -18.45
C LEU A 504 -26.34 2.01 -19.58
N LEU A 505 -27.61 2.32 -19.84
CA LEU A 505 -28.34 1.83 -21.01
C LEU A 505 -28.48 2.98 -22.00
N PHE A 506 -27.98 2.78 -23.22
CA PHE A 506 -28.08 3.77 -24.29
C PHE A 506 -28.32 3.11 -25.63
N ARG A 507 -29.04 3.81 -26.51
CA ARG A 507 -29.41 3.32 -27.84
C ARG A 507 -28.81 4.19 -28.92
N GLN A 508 -28.39 3.57 -30.01
CA GLN A 508 -27.92 4.27 -31.20
C GLN A 508 -28.82 3.98 -32.41
N PRO A 509 -28.98 4.95 -33.33
CA PRO A 509 -29.74 4.79 -34.57
C PRO A 509 -28.95 4.02 -35.65
N ILE A 510 -28.12 3.05 -35.25
CA ILE A 510 -27.31 2.21 -36.14
C ILE A 510 -27.89 0.80 -36.10
N GLY A 511 -28.21 0.25 -37.26
CA GLY A 511 -28.69 -1.12 -37.42
C GLY A 511 -27.61 -2.09 -37.90
N MET A 512 -27.91 -3.38 -37.81
CA MET A 512 -27.02 -4.44 -38.27
C MET A 512 -26.80 -4.38 -39.80
N SER A 513 -25.55 -4.20 -40.23
CA SER A 513 -25.14 -4.08 -41.65
C SER A 513 -24.13 -5.19 -42.02
N GLN A 514 -23.63 -5.24 -43.24
CA GLN A 514 -22.66 -6.30 -43.60
C GLN A 514 -21.37 -6.24 -42.79
N TYR A 515 -20.94 -5.02 -42.45
CA TYR A 515 -19.79 -4.74 -41.59
C TYR A 515 -20.29 -3.94 -40.39
N PHE A 516 -20.38 -4.61 -39.25
CA PHE A 516 -20.84 -4.01 -38.01
C PHE A 516 -19.65 -3.79 -37.08
N GLU A 517 -19.60 -2.61 -36.45
CA GLU A 517 -18.54 -2.22 -35.53
C GLU A 517 -19.18 -1.71 -34.23
N THR A 518 -18.58 -2.06 -33.09
CA THR A 518 -19.07 -1.62 -31.78
C THR A 518 -18.83 -0.13 -31.58
N PRO A 519 -19.67 0.56 -30.78
CA PRO A 519 -19.50 1.98 -30.53
C PRO A 519 -18.20 2.31 -29.80
N SER A 520 -17.62 3.48 -30.12
CA SER A 520 -16.56 4.09 -29.34
C SER A 520 -17.13 4.77 -28.10
N VAL A 521 -16.82 4.22 -26.92
CA VAL A 521 -17.19 4.81 -25.62
C VAL A 521 -15.90 5.21 -24.93
N ASP A 522 -15.81 6.46 -24.50
CA ASP A 522 -14.68 6.96 -23.74
C ASP A 522 -15.06 7.09 -22.26
N LEU A 523 -14.38 6.30 -21.43
CA LEU A 523 -14.55 6.26 -19.99
C LEU A 523 -13.85 7.44 -19.28
N GLY A 524 -13.07 8.24 -19.99
CA GLY A 524 -12.38 9.43 -19.46
C GLY A 524 -11.17 9.14 -18.57
N ILE A 525 -11.00 7.91 -18.10
CA ILE A 525 -9.82 7.41 -17.38
C ILE A 525 -9.52 5.96 -17.80
N ASP A 526 -8.28 5.53 -17.61
CA ASP A 526 -7.87 4.17 -17.87
C ASP A 526 -8.73 3.15 -17.10
N SER A 527 -9.06 2.07 -17.80
CA SER A 527 -9.84 0.95 -17.27
C SER A 527 -9.06 -0.35 -17.38
N VAL A 528 -9.32 -1.26 -16.45
CA VAL A 528 -8.78 -2.62 -16.48
C VAL A 528 -9.90 -3.66 -16.59
N ASN A 529 -9.57 -4.85 -17.06
CA ASN A 529 -10.52 -5.95 -17.30
C ASN A 529 -11.69 -5.53 -18.20
N THR A 530 -11.37 -5.09 -19.41
CA THR A 530 -12.37 -4.71 -20.40
C THR A 530 -12.93 -5.94 -21.10
N LEU A 531 -14.25 -6.06 -21.11
CA LEU A 531 -14.98 -7.12 -21.80
C LEU A 531 -15.98 -6.52 -22.79
N ILE A 532 -15.95 -6.99 -24.03
CA ILE A 532 -16.91 -6.57 -25.05
C ILE A 532 -17.69 -7.79 -25.52
N GLU A 533 -19.00 -7.70 -25.47
CA GLU A 533 -19.91 -8.76 -25.87
C GLU A 533 -20.84 -8.26 -26.97
N ILE A 534 -21.02 -9.08 -28.02
CA ILE A 534 -22.00 -8.82 -29.07
C ILE A 534 -23.00 -9.98 -29.09
N ASN A 535 -24.26 -9.66 -28.83
CA ASN A 535 -25.38 -10.58 -28.98
C ASN A 535 -25.83 -10.58 -30.44
N MET A 536 -25.33 -11.55 -31.22
CA MET A 536 -25.56 -11.60 -32.65
C MET A 536 -27.01 -12.02 -32.98
N PRO A 537 -27.69 -11.29 -33.89
CA PRO A 537 -29.01 -11.68 -34.39
C PRO A 537 -28.97 -13.02 -35.10
N SER A 538 -30.02 -13.83 -34.94
CA SER A 538 -30.13 -15.17 -35.54
C SER A 538 -30.29 -15.17 -37.07
N ASP A 539 -30.63 -14.02 -37.68
CA ASP A 539 -30.79 -13.86 -39.13
C ASP A 539 -29.48 -13.54 -39.87
N ARG A 540 -28.34 -13.67 -39.19
CA ARG A 540 -27.01 -13.34 -39.70
C ARG A 540 -26.10 -14.54 -39.80
N TRP A 541 -25.40 -14.61 -40.93
CA TRP A 541 -24.36 -15.58 -41.19
C TRP A 541 -23.00 -14.90 -41.01
N ILE A 542 -22.32 -15.20 -39.90
CA ILE A 542 -21.03 -14.61 -39.54
C ILE A 542 -19.92 -15.22 -40.38
N LEU A 543 -19.14 -14.39 -41.08
CA LEU A 543 -18.04 -14.85 -41.93
C LEU A 543 -16.69 -14.56 -41.28
N PHE A 544 -16.52 -13.36 -40.73
CA PHE A 544 -15.30 -12.93 -40.06
C PHE A 544 -15.62 -12.08 -38.83
N THR A 545 -14.71 -12.13 -37.86
CA THR A 545 -14.75 -11.33 -36.63
C THR A 545 -13.34 -10.81 -36.38
N GLY A 546 -13.22 -9.61 -35.83
CA GLY A 546 -11.90 -9.05 -35.49
C GLY A 546 -11.99 -7.82 -34.61
N GLY A 547 -10.81 -7.27 -34.30
CA GLY A 547 -10.60 -6.17 -33.37
C GLY A 547 -9.24 -6.32 -32.70
N ASP A 548 -8.79 -5.26 -32.04
CA ASP A 548 -7.51 -5.26 -31.30
C ASP A 548 -7.53 -6.20 -30.06
N PRO A 549 -8.63 -6.31 -29.29
CA PRO A 549 -8.72 -7.21 -28.16
C PRO A 549 -8.67 -8.70 -28.52
N ILE A 550 -8.34 -9.55 -27.56
CA ILE A 550 -8.36 -11.01 -27.74
C ILE A 550 -9.81 -11.48 -27.89
N GLY A 551 -10.13 -12.03 -29.08
CA GLY A 551 -11.50 -12.31 -29.49
C GLY A 551 -11.76 -13.71 -30.05
N PRO A 552 -12.97 -13.92 -30.61
CA PRO A 552 -13.36 -15.15 -31.29
C PRO A 552 -12.60 -15.37 -32.59
N ALA A 553 -12.42 -16.65 -32.92
CA ALA A 553 -11.89 -17.12 -34.19
C ALA A 553 -12.97 -17.91 -34.95
N VAL A 554 -13.16 -17.57 -36.24
CA VAL A 554 -14.06 -18.28 -37.16
C VAL A 554 -13.27 -19.42 -37.83
N MET A 555 -13.35 -20.62 -37.26
CA MET A 555 -12.44 -21.72 -37.61
C MET A 555 -12.78 -22.45 -38.93
N ILE A 556 -13.99 -22.29 -39.45
CA ILE A 556 -14.44 -22.95 -40.68
C ILE A 556 -13.51 -22.70 -41.87
N TRP A 557 -12.89 -21.52 -41.98
CA TRP A 557 -11.97 -21.23 -43.08
C TRP A 557 -10.72 -22.13 -43.07
N GLY A 558 -10.21 -22.45 -41.88
CA GLY A 558 -9.13 -23.44 -41.74
C GLY A 558 -9.58 -24.85 -42.14
N ILE A 559 -10.80 -25.23 -41.76
CA ILE A 559 -11.40 -26.51 -42.14
C ILE A 559 -11.62 -26.58 -43.66
N LEU A 560 -12.07 -25.49 -44.30
CA LEU A 560 -12.27 -25.41 -45.74
C LEU A 560 -10.96 -25.56 -46.51
N ILE A 561 -9.86 -24.97 -46.05
CA ILE A 561 -8.52 -25.17 -46.65
C ILE A 561 -8.15 -26.66 -46.63
N VAL A 562 -8.36 -27.32 -45.49
CA VAL A 562 -8.11 -28.76 -45.34
C VAL A 562 -9.00 -29.57 -46.29
N ILE A 563 -10.29 -29.24 -46.39
CA ILE A 563 -11.23 -29.90 -47.29
C ILE A 563 -10.82 -29.72 -48.76
N ILE A 564 -10.36 -28.52 -49.15
CA ILE A 564 -9.85 -28.27 -50.50
C ILE A 564 -8.65 -29.16 -50.80
N LEU A 565 -7.67 -29.25 -49.89
CA LEU A 565 -6.50 -30.12 -50.04
C LEU A 565 -6.89 -31.59 -50.15
N ALA A 566 -7.78 -32.07 -49.27
CA ALA A 566 -8.29 -33.44 -49.30
C ALA A 566 -9.04 -33.74 -50.60
N SER A 567 -9.85 -32.79 -51.09
CA SER A 567 -10.62 -32.91 -52.33
C SER A 567 -9.73 -32.97 -53.57
N VAL A 568 -8.61 -32.23 -53.58
CA VAL A 568 -7.58 -32.32 -54.62
C VAL A 568 -6.96 -33.72 -54.62
N GLY A 569 -6.60 -34.25 -53.46
CA GLY A 569 -6.07 -35.61 -53.32
C GLY A 569 -7.06 -36.69 -53.79
N LEU A 570 -8.31 -36.63 -53.32
CA LEU A 570 -9.37 -37.58 -53.71
C LEU A 570 -9.73 -37.49 -55.19
N GLY A 571 -9.72 -36.29 -55.78
CA GLY A 571 -10.00 -36.09 -57.20
C GLY A 571 -8.97 -36.67 -58.16
N GLN A 572 -7.75 -36.96 -57.69
CA GLN A 572 -6.72 -37.65 -58.47
C GLN A 572 -6.91 -39.18 -58.51
N ILE A 573 -7.73 -39.72 -57.60
CA ILE A 573 -7.96 -41.16 -57.51
C ILE A 573 -8.97 -41.60 -58.56
N SER A 574 -8.53 -42.38 -59.55
CA SER A 574 -9.36 -42.94 -60.63
C SER A 574 -10.32 -44.06 -60.21
N LEU A 575 -10.61 -44.17 -58.91
CA LEU A 575 -11.51 -45.16 -58.32
C LEU A 575 -12.96 -44.68 -58.38
N THR A 576 -13.20 -43.37 -58.30
CA THR A 576 -14.53 -42.77 -58.30
C THR A 576 -14.70 -41.87 -59.51
N PRO A 577 -15.93 -41.66 -60.02
CA PRO A 577 -16.20 -40.74 -61.13
C PRO A 577 -16.20 -39.26 -60.71
N LEU A 578 -15.87 -38.96 -59.44
CA LEU A 578 -15.92 -37.61 -58.88
C LEU A 578 -14.63 -36.84 -59.18
N LYS A 579 -14.78 -35.72 -59.89
CA LYS A 579 -13.69 -34.75 -60.11
C LYS A 579 -13.43 -33.94 -58.83
N THR A 580 -12.26 -33.28 -58.77
CA THR A 580 -11.89 -32.38 -57.66
C THR A 580 -12.99 -31.39 -57.28
N LEU A 581 -13.65 -30.75 -58.26
CA LEU A 581 -14.75 -29.82 -58.00
C LEU A 581 -15.96 -30.48 -57.32
N HIS A 582 -16.29 -31.73 -57.66
CA HIS A 582 -17.38 -32.45 -57.01
C HIS A 582 -17.03 -32.77 -55.56
N TRP A 583 -15.78 -33.15 -55.29
CA TRP A 583 -15.30 -33.37 -53.92
C TRP A 583 -15.29 -32.09 -53.10
N ILE A 584 -14.88 -30.95 -53.68
CA ILE A 584 -14.93 -29.64 -53.00
C ILE A 584 -16.37 -29.28 -52.67
N LEU A 585 -17.29 -29.33 -53.65
CA LEU A 585 -18.70 -29.00 -53.43
C LEU A 585 -19.35 -29.92 -52.39
N LEU A 586 -19.06 -31.22 -52.41
CA LEU A 586 -19.54 -32.17 -51.43
C LEU A 586 -18.95 -31.87 -50.04
N GLY A 587 -17.65 -31.58 -49.97
CA GLY A 587 -16.94 -31.32 -48.72
C GLY A 587 -17.37 -30.02 -48.03
N VAL A 588 -17.59 -28.94 -48.79
CA VAL A 588 -18.05 -27.65 -48.24
C VAL A 588 -19.34 -27.81 -47.45
N VAL A 589 -20.30 -28.59 -47.95
CA VAL A 589 -21.58 -28.76 -47.23
C VAL A 589 -21.53 -29.85 -46.19
N LEU A 590 -20.79 -30.95 -46.43
CA LEU A 590 -20.56 -31.95 -45.39
C LEU A 590 -19.76 -31.40 -44.19
N SER A 591 -19.09 -30.26 -44.34
CA SER A 591 -18.43 -29.55 -43.22
C SER A 591 -19.41 -29.12 -42.11
N GLN A 592 -20.71 -29.01 -42.42
CA GLN A 592 -21.76 -28.69 -41.45
C GLN A 592 -22.13 -29.87 -40.56
N VAL A 593 -21.68 -31.08 -40.92
CA VAL A 593 -21.93 -32.32 -40.18
C VAL A 593 -20.64 -32.75 -39.48
N GLU A 594 -20.77 -33.57 -38.45
CA GLU A 594 -19.61 -34.12 -37.74
C GLU A 594 -18.65 -34.87 -38.68
N VAL A 595 -17.34 -34.65 -38.46
CA VAL A 595 -16.25 -35.13 -39.34
C VAL A 595 -16.32 -36.63 -39.64
N HIS A 596 -16.75 -37.45 -38.68
CA HIS A 596 -16.82 -38.89 -38.89
C HIS A 596 -17.94 -39.29 -39.86
N LEU A 597 -19.06 -38.57 -39.87
CA LEU A 597 -20.15 -38.78 -40.83
C LEU A 597 -19.72 -38.34 -42.24
N MET A 598 -18.97 -37.24 -42.35
CA MET A 598 -18.34 -36.85 -43.62
C MET A 598 -17.42 -37.96 -44.17
N LEU A 599 -16.61 -38.59 -43.32
CA LEU A 599 -15.74 -39.69 -43.72
C LEU A 599 -16.52 -40.92 -44.20
N VAL A 600 -17.68 -41.23 -43.62
CA VAL A 600 -18.54 -42.33 -44.07
C VAL A 600 -18.92 -42.15 -45.54
N VAL A 601 -19.26 -40.92 -45.96
CA VAL A 601 -19.60 -40.62 -47.36
C VAL A 601 -18.38 -40.81 -48.28
N VAL A 602 -17.19 -40.38 -47.86
CA VAL A 602 -15.94 -40.60 -48.61
C VAL A 602 -15.64 -42.10 -48.75
N VAL A 603 -15.71 -42.84 -47.65
CA VAL A 603 -15.47 -44.30 -47.62
C VAL A 603 -16.49 -45.03 -48.48
N TRP A 604 -17.75 -44.61 -48.48
CA TRP A 604 -18.81 -45.17 -49.33
C TRP A 604 -18.46 -45.09 -50.82
N PHE A 605 -18.11 -43.91 -51.33
CA PHE A 605 -17.68 -43.76 -52.72
C PHE A 605 -16.44 -44.60 -53.05
N MET A 606 -15.45 -44.62 -52.15
CA MET A 606 -14.22 -45.38 -52.34
C MET A 606 -14.48 -46.90 -52.35
N MET A 607 -15.32 -47.40 -51.45
CA MET A 607 -15.70 -48.82 -51.38
C MET A 607 -16.49 -49.27 -52.61
N LEU A 608 -17.41 -48.44 -53.11
CA LEU A 608 -18.14 -48.72 -54.37
C LEU A 608 -17.18 -48.85 -55.55
N GLY A 609 -16.25 -47.90 -55.70
CA GLY A 609 -15.27 -47.94 -56.77
C GLY A 609 -14.26 -49.08 -56.63
N TRP A 610 -13.88 -49.44 -55.40
CA TRP A 610 -13.04 -50.61 -55.12
C TRP A 610 -13.75 -51.90 -55.50
N ARG A 611 -15.04 -52.04 -55.17
CA ARG A 611 -15.85 -53.21 -55.51
C ARG A 611 -15.90 -53.51 -57.01
N ALA A 612 -15.88 -52.49 -57.86
CA ALA A 612 -15.85 -52.65 -59.32
C ALA A 612 -14.49 -53.14 -59.87
N LYS A 613 -13.39 -52.98 -59.12
CA LYS A 613 -12.03 -53.38 -59.53
C LYS A 613 -11.56 -54.69 -58.90
N ILE A 614 -12.30 -55.26 -57.95
CA ILE A 614 -11.95 -56.53 -57.30
C ILE A 614 -12.08 -57.68 -58.30
N ALA A 615 -11.07 -58.56 -58.33
CA ALA A 615 -11.05 -59.73 -59.18
C ALA A 615 -12.20 -60.71 -58.84
N PRO A 616 -12.78 -61.39 -59.85
CA PRO A 616 -13.96 -62.24 -59.67
C PRO A 616 -13.72 -63.51 -58.83
N ASP A 617 -12.47 -63.85 -58.50
CA ASP A 617 -12.08 -65.14 -57.89
C ASP A 617 -12.17 -65.19 -56.34
N MET A 618 -13.12 -64.47 -55.76
CA MET A 618 -13.32 -64.41 -54.31
C MET A 618 -14.31 -65.49 -53.82
N SER A 619 -14.03 -66.10 -52.66
CA SER A 619 -14.91 -67.10 -52.02
C SER A 619 -16.30 -66.53 -51.73
N ALA A 620 -17.36 -67.31 -51.95
CA ALA A 620 -18.76 -66.92 -51.75
C ALA A 620 -19.07 -66.16 -50.44
N PRO A 621 -18.66 -66.63 -49.23
CA PRO A 621 -19.02 -65.94 -47.99
C PRO A 621 -18.36 -64.56 -47.85
N LYS A 622 -17.15 -64.36 -48.38
CA LYS A 622 -16.48 -63.05 -48.37
C LYS A 622 -17.16 -62.08 -49.32
N PHE A 623 -17.61 -62.58 -50.47
CA PHE A 623 -18.31 -61.78 -51.47
C PHE A 623 -19.66 -61.29 -50.92
N ASP A 624 -20.46 -62.18 -50.36
CA ASP A 624 -21.79 -61.84 -49.83
C ASP A 624 -21.68 -60.93 -48.59
N ALA A 625 -20.68 -61.13 -47.72
CA ALA A 625 -20.41 -60.23 -46.59
C ALA A 625 -20.07 -58.80 -47.04
N ILE A 626 -19.27 -58.65 -48.10
CA ILE A 626 -18.97 -57.33 -48.69
C ILE A 626 -20.24 -56.70 -49.27
N GLN A 627 -21.11 -57.47 -49.94
CA GLN A 627 -22.38 -56.95 -50.49
C GLN A 627 -23.32 -56.44 -49.39
N ILE A 628 -23.48 -57.20 -48.30
CA ILE A 628 -24.28 -56.77 -47.14
C ILE A 628 -23.69 -55.52 -46.50
N GLY A 629 -22.37 -55.51 -46.27
CA GLY A 629 -21.68 -54.35 -45.69
C GLY A 629 -21.79 -53.10 -46.56
N LEU A 630 -21.69 -53.24 -47.88
CA LEU A 630 -21.82 -52.14 -48.84
C LEU A 630 -23.27 -51.62 -48.93
N GLY A 631 -24.26 -52.52 -48.83
CA GLY A 631 -25.67 -52.14 -48.71
C GLY A 631 -25.95 -51.32 -47.45
N PHE A 632 -25.46 -51.78 -46.29
CA PHE A 632 -25.58 -51.04 -45.03
C PHE A 632 -24.87 -49.68 -45.12
N LEU A 633 -23.63 -49.64 -45.61
CA LEU A 633 -22.86 -48.41 -45.79
C LEU A 633 -23.56 -47.41 -46.71
N THR A 634 -24.24 -47.89 -47.76
CA THR A 634 -25.03 -47.04 -48.66
C THR A 634 -26.22 -46.42 -47.96
N ILE A 635 -26.95 -47.18 -47.14
CA ILE A 635 -28.06 -46.65 -46.34
C ILE A 635 -27.55 -45.56 -45.39
N VAL A 636 -26.48 -45.84 -44.64
CA VAL A 636 -25.89 -44.87 -43.70
C VAL A 636 -25.44 -43.60 -44.44
N ALA A 637 -24.72 -43.73 -45.57
CA ALA A 637 -24.26 -42.59 -46.34
C ALA A 637 -25.41 -41.74 -46.91
N LEU A 638 -26.50 -42.36 -47.37
CA LEU A 638 -27.68 -41.64 -47.85
C LEU A 638 -28.42 -40.92 -46.72
N ILE A 639 -28.56 -41.54 -45.54
CA ILE A 639 -29.12 -40.89 -44.36
C ILE A 639 -28.25 -39.70 -43.94
N THR A 640 -26.92 -39.85 -43.95
CA THR A 640 -25.99 -38.75 -43.66
C THR A 640 -26.14 -37.60 -44.65
N LEU A 641 -26.25 -37.88 -45.95
CA LEU A 641 -26.45 -36.84 -46.97
C LEU A 641 -27.80 -36.13 -46.79
N LEU A 642 -28.85 -36.85 -46.45
CA LEU A 642 -30.16 -36.26 -46.15
C LEU A 642 -30.10 -35.36 -44.91
N GLY A 643 -29.45 -35.83 -43.85
CA GLY A 643 -29.22 -35.02 -42.64
C GLY A 643 -28.39 -33.77 -42.90
N ALA A 644 -27.37 -33.86 -43.75
CA ALA A 644 -26.57 -32.70 -44.17
C ALA A 644 -27.42 -31.66 -44.94
N ILE A 645 -28.34 -32.11 -45.80
CA ILE A 645 -29.29 -31.23 -46.51
C ILE A 645 -30.25 -30.56 -45.52
N GLU A 646 -30.82 -31.33 -44.59
CA GLU A 646 -31.76 -30.83 -43.57
C GLU A 646 -31.10 -29.75 -42.70
N GLN A 647 -29.93 -30.07 -42.12
CA GLN A 647 -29.17 -29.14 -41.30
C GLN A 647 -28.69 -27.93 -42.11
N GLY A 648 -28.33 -28.12 -43.37
CA GLY A 648 -27.90 -27.05 -44.26
C GLY A 648 -29.02 -26.08 -44.67
N LEU A 649 -30.24 -26.56 -44.93
CA LEU A 649 -31.36 -25.72 -45.38
C LEU A 649 -32.18 -25.12 -44.23
N LEU A 650 -32.44 -25.91 -43.18
CA LEU A 650 -33.30 -25.53 -42.06
C LEU A 650 -32.53 -25.06 -40.83
N GLY A 651 -31.27 -25.48 -40.68
CA GLY A 651 -30.40 -25.11 -39.56
C GLY A 651 -29.64 -23.79 -39.75
N SER A 652 -28.94 -23.39 -38.68
CA SER A 652 -27.94 -22.32 -38.72
C SER A 652 -26.57 -22.89 -39.13
N PRO A 653 -25.83 -22.23 -40.03
CA PRO A 653 -24.49 -22.70 -40.41
C PRO A 653 -23.56 -22.75 -39.19
N ASP A 654 -22.91 -23.88 -38.98
CA ASP A 654 -21.84 -24.01 -38.00
C ASP A 654 -20.55 -23.45 -38.61
N MET A 655 -20.22 -22.22 -38.21
CA MET A 655 -18.98 -21.57 -38.61
C MET A 655 -17.79 -21.95 -37.71
N HIS A 656 -18.00 -22.88 -36.77
CA HIS A 656 -17.06 -23.30 -35.76
C HIS A 656 -16.41 -22.11 -35.04
N ILE A 657 -17.26 -21.16 -34.62
CA ILE A 657 -16.82 -19.99 -33.85
C ILE A 657 -16.41 -20.47 -32.46
N ALA A 658 -15.18 -20.18 -32.08
CA ALA A 658 -14.64 -20.54 -30.78
C ALA A 658 -13.64 -19.49 -30.30
N GLY A 659 -13.36 -19.50 -28.99
CA GLY A 659 -12.44 -18.57 -28.34
C GLY A 659 -13.18 -17.65 -27.37
N ASN A 660 -12.59 -17.47 -26.18
CA ASN A 660 -13.08 -16.57 -25.14
C ASN A 660 -14.57 -16.74 -24.77
N GLY A 661 -15.12 -17.97 -24.82
CA GLY A 661 -16.53 -18.25 -24.53
C GLY A 661 -17.51 -17.99 -25.69
N SER A 662 -17.02 -17.57 -26.85
CA SER A 662 -17.84 -17.17 -27.99
C SER A 662 -18.44 -18.35 -28.77
N TYR A 663 -19.63 -18.15 -29.31
CA TYR A 663 -20.36 -19.03 -30.22
C TYR A 663 -21.24 -18.21 -31.20
N ALA A 664 -22.04 -18.87 -32.04
CA ALA A 664 -22.73 -18.21 -33.17
C ALA A 664 -23.64 -17.02 -32.82
N SER A 665 -24.27 -17.00 -31.64
CA SER A 665 -25.15 -15.90 -31.22
C SER A 665 -24.56 -15.00 -30.14
N HIS A 666 -23.36 -15.30 -29.64
CA HIS A 666 -22.69 -14.52 -28.59
C HIS A 666 -21.19 -14.49 -28.86
N LEU A 667 -20.67 -13.29 -29.11
CA LEU A 667 -19.27 -13.06 -29.41
C LEU A 667 -18.63 -12.24 -28.29
N GLN A 668 -17.45 -12.65 -27.84
CA GLN A 668 -16.84 -12.09 -26.64
C GLN A 668 -15.35 -11.78 -26.85
N TRP A 669 -14.97 -10.55 -26.52
CA TRP A 669 -13.60 -10.03 -26.59
C TRP A 669 -13.14 -9.55 -25.21
N TYR A 670 -11.84 -9.70 -24.93
CA TYR A 670 -11.23 -9.30 -23.67
C TYR A 670 -9.92 -8.54 -23.89
N GLU A 671 -9.73 -7.48 -23.11
CA GLU A 671 -8.49 -6.71 -23.03
C GLU A 671 -8.20 -6.34 -21.57
N ASP A 672 -6.95 -6.52 -21.13
CA ASP A 672 -6.57 -6.30 -19.73
C ASP A 672 -6.51 -4.82 -19.36
N ARG A 673 -6.02 -3.96 -20.27
CA ARG A 673 -5.84 -2.52 -20.02
C ARG A 673 -6.26 -1.69 -21.23
N THR A 674 -7.07 -0.67 -20.98
CA THR A 674 -7.57 0.24 -22.01
C THR A 674 -7.36 1.69 -21.58
N ALA A 675 -6.77 2.50 -22.47
CA ALA A 675 -6.39 3.89 -22.20
C ALA A 675 -7.58 4.87 -22.34
N GLY A 676 -8.59 4.72 -21.49
CA GLY A 676 -9.79 5.56 -21.47
C GLY A 676 -10.85 5.19 -22.50
N ILE A 677 -10.46 5.04 -23.76
CA ILE A 677 -11.37 4.68 -24.85
C ILE A 677 -11.50 3.17 -24.92
N LEU A 678 -12.74 2.67 -24.90
CA LEU A 678 -13.00 1.25 -25.13
C LEU A 678 -12.60 0.87 -26.56
N PRO A 679 -11.88 -0.26 -26.73
CA PRO A 679 -11.46 -0.74 -28.03
C PRO A 679 -12.69 -1.09 -28.89
N GLN A 680 -12.58 -0.93 -30.19
CA GLN A 680 -13.65 -1.28 -31.12
C GLN A 680 -13.39 -2.66 -31.70
N VAL A 681 -14.46 -3.44 -31.81
CA VAL A 681 -14.44 -4.76 -32.44
C VAL A 681 -15.47 -4.78 -33.55
N TRP A 682 -15.24 -5.63 -34.54
CA TRP A 682 -16.05 -5.68 -35.74
C TRP A 682 -16.45 -7.12 -36.11
N VAL A 683 -17.57 -7.21 -36.81
CA VAL A 683 -18.14 -8.45 -37.32
C VAL A 683 -18.54 -8.24 -38.77
N PHE A 684 -18.02 -9.09 -39.65
CA PHE A 684 -18.44 -9.18 -41.04
C PHE A 684 -19.42 -10.34 -41.21
N SER A 685 -20.65 -10.02 -41.60
CA SER A 685 -21.72 -11.01 -41.75
C SER A 685 -22.65 -10.71 -42.91
N TRP A 686 -23.29 -11.75 -43.41
CA TRP A 686 -24.30 -11.66 -44.47
C TRP A 686 -25.69 -12.02 -43.94
N SER A 687 -26.72 -11.67 -44.71
CA SER A 687 -28.09 -12.14 -44.40
C SER A 687 -28.16 -13.66 -44.57
N MET A 688 -28.88 -14.32 -43.66
CA MET A 688 -29.12 -15.77 -43.71
C MET A 688 -29.76 -16.22 -45.03
N TRP A 689 -30.48 -15.34 -45.74
CA TRP A 689 -31.04 -15.65 -47.07
C TRP A 689 -29.97 -15.99 -48.11
N ILE A 690 -28.80 -15.35 -48.06
CA ILE A 690 -27.70 -15.63 -48.99
C ILE A 690 -27.19 -17.06 -48.78
N TYR A 691 -27.03 -17.46 -47.52
CA TYR A 691 -26.68 -18.83 -47.15
C TYR A 691 -27.74 -19.83 -47.62
N ARG A 692 -29.02 -19.57 -47.36
CA ARG A 692 -30.13 -20.45 -47.79
C ARG A 692 -30.22 -20.62 -49.30
N ILE A 693 -30.00 -19.56 -50.08
CA ILE A 693 -29.95 -19.63 -51.55
C ILE A 693 -28.76 -20.49 -52.00
N ALA A 694 -27.57 -20.27 -51.42
CA ALA A 694 -26.38 -21.06 -51.75
C ALA A 694 -26.61 -22.56 -51.45
N MET A 695 -27.21 -22.87 -50.29
CA MET A 695 -27.56 -24.23 -49.90
C MET A 695 -28.64 -24.86 -50.77
N LEU A 696 -29.64 -24.09 -51.22
CA LEU A 696 -30.67 -24.57 -52.15
C LEU A 696 -30.08 -24.90 -53.52
N LEU A 697 -29.23 -24.02 -54.06
CA LEU A 697 -28.52 -24.27 -55.32
C LEU A 697 -27.65 -25.53 -55.21
N TRP A 698 -26.98 -25.71 -54.06
CA TRP A 698 -26.20 -26.89 -53.80
C TRP A 698 -27.07 -28.16 -53.70
N ALA A 699 -28.18 -28.13 -52.98
CA ALA A 699 -29.08 -29.29 -52.84
C ALA A 699 -29.67 -29.69 -54.20
N LEU A 700 -30.02 -28.71 -55.03
CA LEU A 700 -30.47 -28.93 -56.40
C LEU A 700 -29.39 -29.63 -57.23
N TRP A 701 -28.15 -29.12 -57.19
CA TRP A 701 -27.00 -29.74 -57.84
C TRP A 701 -26.75 -31.18 -57.35
N LEU A 702 -26.81 -31.39 -56.03
CA LEU A 702 -26.60 -32.69 -55.41
C LEU A 702 -27.66 -33.69 -55.89
N SER A 703 -28.93 -33.30 -56.05
CA SER A 703 -29.98 -34.23 -56.52
C SER A 703 -29.66 -34.77 -57.94
N PHE A 704 -29.22 -33.91 -58.86
CA PHE A 704 -28.81 -34.32 -60.21
C PHE A 704 -27.48 -35.09 -60.23
N ALA A 705 -26.57 -34.80 -59.30
CA ALA A 705 -25.33 -35.53 -59.14
C ALA A 705 -25.57 -36.93 -58.56
N LEU A 706 -26.42 -37.04 -57.54
CA LEU A 706 -26.75 -38.27 -56.84
C LEU A 706 -27.43 -39.28 -57.75
N LEU A 707 -28.33 -38.86 -58.66
CA LEU A 707 -28.93 -39.76 -59.66
C LEU A 707 -27.87 -40.42 -60.56
N ARG A 708 -26.87 -39.65 -60.99
CA ARG A 708 -25.76 -40.18 -61.80
C ARG A 708 -24.86 -41.10 -60.98
N TRP A 709 -24.58 -40.74 -59.72
CA TRP A 709 -23.75 -41.53 -58.82
C TRP A 709 -24.43 -42.81 -58.36
N LEU A 710 -25.74 -42.82 -58.12
CA LEU A 710 -26.49 -44.03 -57.77
C LEU A 710 -26.53 -45.02 -58.93
N ARG A 711 -26.70 -44.54 -60.17
CA ARG A 711 -26.59 -45.39 -61.36
C ARG A 711 -25.20 -46.03 -61.47
N TRP A 712 -24.15 -45.24 -61.33
CA TRP A 712 -22.77 -45.73 -61.31
C TRP A 712 -22.52 -46.71 -60.13
N GLY A 713 -23.05 -46.39 -58.95
CA GLY A 713 -22.94 -47.23 -57.76
C GLY A 713 -23.64 -48.58 -57.95
N TRP A 714 -24.80 -48.61 -58.61
CA TRP A 714 -25.51 -49.83 -58.97
C TRP A 714 -24.75 -50.67 -60.00
N GLU A 715 -24.15 -50.03 -61.01
CA GLU A 715 -23.25 -50.71 -61.96
C GLU A 715 -22.07 -51.34 -61.22
N CYS A 716 -21.44 -50.63 -60.29
CA CYS A 716 -20.36 -51.15 -59.44
C CYS A 716 -20.82 -52.32 -58.55
N PHE A 717 -21.98 -52.20 -57.90
CA PHE A 717 -22.55 -53.20 -57.01
C PHE A 717 -22.91 -54.51 -57.73
N SER A 718 -23.41 -54.40 -58.97
CA SER A 718 -23.85 -55.53 -59.80
C SER A 718 -22.72 -56.18 -60.63
N THR A 719 -21.52 -55.59 -60.69
CA THR A 719 -20.38 -56.20 -61.38
C THR A 719 -20.06 -57.60 -60.84
N HIS A 720 -19.90 -58.58 -61.74
CA HIS A 720 -19.62 -59.98 -61.41
C HIS A 720 -20.72 -60.73 -60.62
N GLY A 721 -21.96 -60.26 -60.67
CA GLY A 721 -23.14 -60.90 -60.07
C GLY A 721 -23.56 -60.30 -58.73
N LEU A 722 -24.81 -60.55 -58.32
CA LEU A 722 -25.38 -59.99 -57.08
C LEU A 722 -25.05 -60.83 -55.84
N TRP A 723 -25.16 -62.16 -55.95
CA TRP A 723 -24.93 -63.13 -54.88
C TRP A 723 -24.18 -64.34 -55.42
N LYS A 724 -23.29 -64.93 -54.62
CA LYS A 724 -22.63 -66.20 -54.99
C LYS A 724 -23.29 -67.37 -54.26
N SER A 725 -23.59 -68.45 -54.99
CA SER A 725 -24.14 -69.65 -54.38
C SER A 725 -23.15 -70.27 -53.39
N LEU A 726 -23.58 -70.48 -52.14
CA LEU A 726 -22.87 -71.25 -51.11
C LEU A 726 -22.94 -72.76 -51.42
N GLN A 727 -22.66 -73.18 -52.65
CA GLN A 727 -22.53 -74.60 -52.95
C GLN A 727 -21.14 -75.10 -52.55
N THR A 728 -21.09 -75.76 -51.40
CA THR A 728 -20.01 -76.67 -51.04
C THR A 728 -19.97 -77.75 -52.12
N LYS A 729 -18.92 -77.77 -52.96
CA LYS A 729 -18.64 -78.94 -53.80
C LYS A 729 -18.47 -80.14 -52.85
N LYS A 730 -19.51 -80.97 -52.74
CA LYS A 730 -19.36 -82.33 -52.22
C LYS A 730 -18.44 -83.01 -53.23
N ALA A 731 -17.20 -83.25 -52.84
CA ALA A 731 -16.28 -84.07 -53.62
C ALA A 731 -16.92 -85.45 -53.75
N VAL A 732 -17.38 -85.79 -54.95
CA VAL A 732 -17.68 -87.17 -55.30
C VAL A 732 -16.32 -87.84 -55.50
N GLN A 733 -15.87 -88.57 -54.49
CA GLN A 733 -14.83 -89.58 -54.64
C GLN A 733 -15.50 -90.92 -54.96
N THR A 734 -15.05 -91.50 -56.07
CA THR A 734 -15.23 -92.87 -56.62
C THR A 734 -16.64 -93.34 -56.94
#